data_AF-A0A194UTI3-F1
#
_entry.id   AF-A0A194UTI3-F1
#
_cell.length_a   1.000
_cell.length_b   1.000
_cell.length_c   1.000
_cell.angle_alpha   90.00
_cell.angle_beta   90.00
_cell.angle_gamma   90.00
#
_symmetry.space_group_name_H-M   'P 1'
#
loop_
_entity.id
_entity.type
_entity.pdbx_description
1 polymer ?
#
loop_
_entity_poly.entity_id
_entity_poly.type
_entity_poly.pdbx_seq_one_letter_code
_entity_poly.pdbx_strand_id
1 'polypeptide(L)'
;MLTMRSLLSFALCAATAYATAGFEGRRYDYDTPSTAVSTFSDNYTTTADALSALSSALSPNASLAAPLTVPYGSTLGRVWPKQLETWPEAIVYPNTPEDVSIIMQFYSKYHDLWEDGFAIMCGGHFSSGGAQSNSLIIDLQNLNNVIVNDPVDEQEPAILKIGGGTKSGHVYDVLDGTGWAFLGARSTTIGTGGFTLGGGIAYQAGRYGVGADSLVGIEVVLVNGTIIYANPYNRYSDIFWASTGGGWAANIGVVTNFYSRAYPDPGEVQVGAFIYSESKKDKVFARANNFWENNTDPDAMNALVYYFKDPDYPTAIAPITEREFVLQLNAMYFGNMEGFNASYATFYEDANSVSVSTYTLKNLKEFLSSNYPYGQSTIFRGKSHTSVSNDLWENTLSIYKETIHGLLARGEDPGNSLWVSEYMFPGWNNTGPSSDNATAWPHSTSAHITLSSLLWSNQSNAAYVDERDSVMMDYLRSYQESLDAPAIYDYPNYLAPYSKPEEVWGVENFNRLVDIKEKYDPQCLLSRGVVIPTKAYAVPSDLSNHITCTKNTTLLNLPMADCVLHGASMSAGDDQYEYTPLSEPDEIRCLILKCGSGDEPLSCQLRSFRLGEKPVYEAISYVWGEPVMNHSILCHGRTLKITANLHEALRQTRLPTERRVLWADSICINQNDITEKGQQVRLMGRIYRQSQRALITLGLDYISTIHSGPAVSIIRETNDMVQQTLATLDGGWNTFPFTHDDHPLLSDSRWQSVGYLTEHPWFERGWVVQEAGLAPDAYIFWGHDKIRWVEFMRADIWIILRARKIRTQFNIWVPYLHVDLFDLRFPHESKTFYSEQSFYMYDALDTLDVARSLELGDLRDHIYAFLSLPQASNLLRDLDISYKKPALDVYRDIAIWYMKKSHDLVFLHYVDHNEETLASDFPTWIPQWHFHRYRSTLMWRNDPCITSPTHQALKAVVIDNSILQTRGFIFDKIEFMSKIFSYNSSLEELSSVWTSFSQYRHHWVYRTFSPMLAFYGTITNAATLCDMELGSTGMRAIDGTYMLRLLGGTALPDEPGLDMFPTDAQDCNIDEMHEHVLKYVKNRRVVLTERGYFALVPGYAEKGDLCGVILGTKTPFILRGTARTGHYKLIGDAFMTSARSLDDDHIYPFYLGGNEFYANEDWLEWGLEEQDIFLC
;
A
#
# COMPACT_ATOMS: atom_id res chain seq x y z
N MET A 1 -14.45 5.23 -62.27
CA MET A 1 -15.11 6.45 -61.75
C MET A 1 -16.66 6.34 -61.71
N LEU A 2 -17.23 5.14 -61.53
CA LEU A 2 -18.68 4.94 -61.41
C LEU A 2 -19.09 4.01 -60.25
N THR A 3 -18.15 3.66 -59.35
CA THR A 3 -18.38 2.71 -58.23
C THR A 3 -18.10 3.30 -56.84
N MET A 4 -17.71 4.58 -56.74
CA MET A 4 -17.40 5.24 -55.45
C MET A 4 -18.46 6.25 -55.00
N ARG A 5 -19.45 6.58 -55.85
CA ARG A 5 -20.53 7.53 -55.51
C ARG A 5 -21.78 6.89 -54.93
N SER A 6 -21.90 5.56 -54.95
CA SER A 6 -23.02 4.87 -54.29
C SER A 6 -22.78 4.70 -52.78
N LEU A 7 -21.54 4.53 -52.30
CA LEU A 7 -21.29 4.32 -50.86
C LEU A 7 -21.52 5.57 -49.99
N LEU A 8 -21.28 6.78 -50.52
CA LEU A 8 -21.43 8.03 -49.75
C LEU A 8 -22.87 8.54 -49.62
N SER A 9 -23.78 8.17 -50.54
CA SER A 9 -25.19 8.56 -50.46
C SER A 9 -26.04 7.57 -49.64
N PHE A 10 -25.51 6.38 -49.33
CA PHE A 10 -26.21 5.35 -48.55
C PHE A 10 -26.06 5.54 -47.04
N ALA A 11 -24.94 6.12 -46.57
CA ALA A 11 -24.70 6.38 -45.14
C ALA A 11 -25.67 7.40 -44.52
N LEU A 12 -26.18 8.37 -45.29
CA LEU A 12 -27.07 9.41 -44.76
C LEU A 12 -28.57 9.04 -44.76
N CYS A 13 -29.03 8.12 -45.61
CA CYS A 13 -30.46 7.75 -45.67
C CYS A 13 -30.80 6.49 -44.85
N ALA A 14 -29.82 5.63 -44.54
CA ALA A 14 -30.04 4.46 -43.68
C ALA A 14 -30.06 4.84 -42.19
N ALA A 15 -29.33 5.88 -41.77
CA ALA A 15 -29.18 6.23 -40.36
C ALA A 15 -30.49 6.66 -39.66
N THR A 16 -31.49 7.15 -40.40
CA THR A 16 -32.76 7.62 -39.81
C THR A 16 -33.85 6.55 -39.72
N ALA A 17 -33.72 5.42 -40.42
CA ALA A 17 -34.74 4.37 -40.43
C ALA A 17 -34.41 3.16 -39.52
N TYR A 18 -33.15 3.02 -39.08
CA TYR A 18 -32.71 1.93 -38.19
C TYR A 18 -32.71 2.27 -36.69
N ALA A 19 -33.08 3.51 -36.35
CA ALA A 19 -33.09 4.03 -34.98
C ALA A 19 -34.40 3.74 -34.20
N THR A 20 -35.36 3.02 -34.80
CA THR A 20 -36.65 2.75 -34.15
C THR A 20 -36.67 1.39 -33.46
N ALA A 21 -36.65 1.46 -32.12
CA ALA A 21 -37.02 0.44 -31.13
C ALA A 21 -36.02 -0.70 -30.84
N GLY A 22 -36.04 -1.15 -29.58
CA GLY A 22 -35.24 -2.24 -29.00
C GLY A 22 -35.41 -3.59 -29.72
N PHE A 23 -35.27 -4.70 -29.02
CA PHE A 23 -35.23 -6.06 -29.61
C PHE A 23 -36.42 -6.48 -30.50
N GLU A 24 -37.45 -5.64 -30.60
CA GLU A 24 -38.68 -5.76 -31.39
C GLU A 24 -38.39 -5.92 -32.91
N GLY A 25 -39.02 -6.90 -33.56
CA GLY A 25 -38.83 -7.28 -34.98
C GLY A 25 -37.72 -8.29 -35.31
N ARG A 26 -36.85 -8.67 -34.38
CA ARG A 26 -35.55 -9.35 -34.67
C ARG A 26 -35.59 -10.88 -34.52
N ARG A 27 -36.10 -11.62 -35.51
CA ARG A 27 -36.19 -13.10 -35.46
C ARG A 27 -34.93 -13.79 -36.02
N TYR A 28 -33.88 -13.87 -35.21
CA TYR A 28 -32.73 -14.72 -35.49
C TYR A 28 -32.77 -15.95 -34.58
N ASP A 29 -32.79 -17.13 -35.19
CA ASP A 29 -32.63 -18.41 -34.51
C ASP A 29 -31.26 -18.98 -34.91
N TYR A 30 -30.45 -19.32 -33.91
CA TYR A 30 -29.16 -19.98 -34.09
C TYR A 30 -29.20 -21.36 -33.46
N ASP A 31 -28.59 -22.33 -34.13
CA ASP A 31 -28.40 -23.66 -33.56
C ASP A 31 -27.42 -23.61 -32.39
N THR A 32 -27.76 -24.32 -31.32
CA THR A 32 -26.85 -24.57 -30.20
C THR A 32 -26.28 -25.97 -30.29
N PRO A 33 -25.11 -26.22 -29.69
CA PRO A 33 -24.63 -27.57 -29.52
C PRO A 33 -25.58 -28.44 -28.68
N SER A 34 -25.41 -29.76 -28.79
CA SER A 34 -26.19 -30.70 -27.98
C SER A 34 -25.75 -30.63 -26.52
N THR A 35 -26.71 -30.73 -25.59
CA THR A 35 -26.40 -30.81 -24.16
C THR A 35 -25.55 -32.06 -23.90
N ALA A 36 -24.40 -31.88 -23.24
CA ALA A 36 -23.52 -33.00 -22.90
C ALA A 36 -24.20 -33.93 -21.90
N VAL A 37 -23.96 -35.24 -22.02
CA VAL A 37 -24.42 -36.21 -21.00
C VAL A 37 -23.21 -36.69 -20.24
N SER A 38 -23.07 -36.21 -19.00
CA SER A 38 -21.99 -36.60 -18.09
C SER A 38 -22.56 -37.38 -16.90
N THR A 39 -21.84 -38.41 -16.46
CA THR A 39 -22.20 -39.22 -15.28
C THR A 39 -21.12 -39.14 -14.24
N PHE A 40 -21.49 -38.69 -13.04
CA PHE A 40 -20.60 -38.56 -11.89
C PHE A 40 -21.05 -39.50 -10.77
N SER A 41 -20.11 -40.02 -9.98
CA SER A 41 -20.39 -40.94 -8.87
C SER A 41 -21.17 -40.28 -7.74
N ASP A 42 -22.10 -40.98 -7.09
CA ASP A 42 -22.95 -40.41 -6.02
C ASP A 42 -22.20 -40.14 -4.69
N ASN A 43 -20.94 -40.55 -4.54
CA ASN A 43 -20.25 -40.64 -3.24
C ASN A 43 -18.85 -39.96 -3.21
N TYR A 44 -18.66 -38.79 -3.81
CA TYR A 44 -17.44 -38.02 -3.54
C TYR A 44 -17.45 -37.53 -2.09
N THR A 45 -16.40 -37.84 -1.32
CA THR A 45 -16.26 -37.42 0.09
C THR A 45 -15.22 -36.32 0.28
N THR A 46 -14.44 -36.01 -0.75
CA THR A 46 -13.42 -34.96 -0.76
C THR A 46 -13.52 -34.12 -2.04
N THR A 47 -13.14 -32.85 -1.97
CA THR A 47 -13.12 -31.96 -3.14
C THR A 47 -12.08 -32.41 -4.17
N ALA A 48 -10.95 -32.96 -3.75
CA ALA A 48 -9.90 -33.48 -4.64
C ALA A 48 -10.40 -34.62 -5.56
N ASP A 49 -11.12 -35.61 -5.00
CA ASP A 49 -11.69 -36.70 -5.81
C ASP A 49 -12.73 -36.18 -6.80
N ALA A 50 -13.55 -35.22 -6.36
CA ALA A 50 -14.57 -34.60 -7.18
C ALA A 50 -13.95 -33.79 -8.34
N LEU A 51 -12.90 -33.02 -8.08
CA LEU A 51 -12.17 -32.25 -9.10
C LEU A 51 -11.44 -33.16 -10.11
N SER A 52 -10.87 -34.29 -9.64
CA SER A 52 -10.26 -35.27 -10.54
C SER A 52 -11.30 -35.90 -11.48
N ALA A 53 -12.50 -36.16 -10.99
CA ALA A 53 -13.60 -36.67 -11.80
C ALA A 53 -14.11 -35.63 -12.79
N LEU A 54 -14.24 -34.37 -12.36
CA LEU A 54 -14.58 -33.26 -13.25
C LEU A 54 -13.54 -33.14 -14.37
N SER A 55 -12.26 -33.07 -14.04
CA SER A 55 -11.18 -32.97 -15.04
C SER A 55 -11.18 -34.12 -16.05
N SER A 56 -11.59 -35.32 -15.64
CA SER A 56 -11.65 -36.49 -16.54
C SER A 56 -12.87 -36.47 -17.47
N ALA A 57 -13.93 -35.74 -17.10
CA ALA A 57 -15.15 -35.62 -17.89
C ALA A 57 -15.08 -34.51 -18.95
N LEU A 58 -14.22 -33.51 -18.77
CA LEU A 58 -14.08 -32.38 -19.69
C LEU A 58 -13.35 -32.76 -20.99
N SER A 59 -13.50 -31.94 -22.02
CA SER A 59 -12.80 -32.11 -23.29
C SER A 59 -11.28 -32.02 -23.12
N PRO A 60 -10.48 -32.61 -24.03
CA PRO A 60 -9.01 -32.60 -23.92
C PRO A 60 -8.36 -31.20 -23.92
N ASN A 61 -9.06 -30.18 -24.41
CA ASN A 61 -8.56 -28.81 -24.46
C ASN A 61 -8.96 -28.01 -23.22
N ALA A 62 -9.98 -28.44 -22.47
CA ALA A 62 -10.31 -27.87 -21.19
C ALA A 62 -9.21 -28.21 -20.17
N SER A 63 -9.01 -27.32 -19.20
CA SER A 63 -8.00 -27.53 -18.17
C SER A 63 -8.48 -27.06 -16.81
N LEU A 64 -7.85 -27.61 -15.78
CA LEU A 64 -8.06 -27.26 -14.39
C LEU A 64 -6.71 -26.84 -13.82
N ALA A 65 -6.62 -25.61 -13.33
CA ALA A 65 -5.42 -25.10 -12.67
C ALA A 65 -5.56 -25.22 -11.15
N ALA A 66 -4.55 -25.85 -10.57
CA ALA A 66 -4.34 -25.87 -9.14
C ALA A 66 -3.60 -24.59 -8.68
N PRO A 67 -3.65 -24.27 -7.37
CA PRO A 67 -2.84 -23.20 -6.78
C PRO A 67 -1.37 -23.29 -7.19
N LEU A 68 -0.69 -22.13 -7.23
CA LEU A 68 0.74 -21.99 -7.58
C LEU A 68 1.11 -22.28 -9.04
N THR A 69 0.14 -22.49 -9.93
CA THR A 69 0.40 -22.61 -11.38
C THR A 69 0.31 -21.24 -12.07
N VAL A 70 1.03 -21.06 -13.19
CA VAL A 70 0.98 -19.80 -13.96
C VAL A 70 -0.44 -19.44 -14.43
N PRO A 71 -1.26 -20.38 -14.98
CA PRO A 71 -2.64 -20.07 -15.34
C PRO A 71 -3.47 -19.60 -14.14
N TYR A 72 -3.28 -20.21 -12.97
CA TYR A 72 -3.97 -19.84 -11.74
C TYR A 72 -3.68 -18.38 -11.36
N GLY A 73 -2.39 -18.00 -11.28
CA GLY A 73 -1.99 -16.63 -10.99
C GLY A 73 -2.46 -15.62 -12.04
N SER A 74 -2.53 -16.01 -13.32
CA SER A 74 -3.04 -15.17 -14.40
C SER A 74 -4.53 -14.84 -14.23
N THR A 75 -5.35 -15.79 -13.78
CA THR A 75 -6.77 -15.53 -13.47
C THR A 75 -6.91 -14.59 -12.28
N LEU A 76 -6.15 -14.81 -11.20
CA LEU A 76 -6.22 -13.95 -10.01
C LEU A 76 -5.76 -12.52 -10.30
N GLY A 77 -4.71 -12.35 -11.11
CA GLY A 77 -4.26 -11.03 -11.57
C GLY A 77 -5.28 -10.27 -12.44
N ARG A 78 -6.36 -10.93 -12.89
CA ARG A 78 -7.50 -10.29 -13.59
C ARG A 78 -8.66 -9.91 -12.67
N VAL A 79 -8.51 -10.06 -11.36
CA VAL A 79 -9.41 -9.44 -10.39
C VAL A 79 -9.06 -7.96 -10.29
N TRP A 80 -9.94 -7.10 -10.82
CA TRP A 80 -9.71 -5.66 -10.87
C TRP A 80 -9.72 -4.97 -9.49
N PRO A 81 -10.76 -5.16 -8.65
CA PRO A 81 -10.71 -4.73 -7.26
C PRO A 81 -9.81 -5.66 -6.44
N LYS A 82 -8.54 -5.29 -6.26
CA LYS A 82 -7.55 -6.14 -5.58
C LYS A 82 -7.99 -6.59 -4.19
N GLN A 83 -8.75 -5.75 -3.47
CA GLN A 83 -9.28 -6.07 -2.15
C GLN A 83 -10.29 -7.24 -2.14
N LEU A 84 -10.79 -7.65 -3.31
CA LEU A 84 -11.72 -8.78 -3.47
C LEU A 84 -11.04 -10.03 -4.03
N GLU A 85 -9.71 -10.05 -4.15
CA GLU A 85 -8.96 -11.23 -4.59
C GLU A 85 -9.17 -12.41 -3.63
N THR A 86 -9.48 -13.58 -4.17
CA THR A 86 -9.70 -14.82 -3.41
C THR A 86 -8.73 -15.91 -3.87
N TRP A 87 -8.59 -16.96 -3.07
CA TRP A 87 -7.69 -18.08 -3.35
C TRP A 87 -8.49 -19.37 -3.61
N PRO A 88 -9.07 -19.56 -4.82
CA PRO A 88 -9.89 -20.73 -5.13
C PRO A 88 -9.12 -22.06 -4.98
N GLU A 89 -9.80 -23.13 -4.56
CA GLU A 89 -9.25 -24.49 -4.61
C GLU A 89 -8.85 -24.91 -6.03
N ALA A 90 -9.61 -24.46 -7.03
CA ALA A 90 -9.32 -24.73 -8.44
C ALA A 90 -9.90 -23.67 -9.37
N ILE A 91 -9.30 -23.53 -10.55
CA ILE A 91 -9.84 -22.71 -11.64
C ILE A 91 -10.02 -23.59 -12.86
N VAL A 92 -11.22 -23.56 -13.45
CA VAL A 92 -11.57 -24.38 -14.62
C VAL A 92 -11.68 -23.49 -15.85
N TYR A 93 -11.00 -23.89 -16.91
CA TYR A 93 -10.97 -23.21 -18.21
C TYR A 93 -11.71 -24.03 -19.26
N PRO A 94 -13.04 -23.90 -19.39
CA PRO A 94 -13.80 -24.56 -20.43
C PRO A 94 -13.39 -24.03 -21.82
N ASN A 95 -13.36 -24.91 -22.83
CA ASN A 95 -13.08 -24.51 -24.21
C ASN A 95 -14.32 -24.54 -25.10
N THR A 96 -15.38 -25.25 -24.70
CA THR A 96 -16.63 -25.31 -25.46
C THR A 96 -17.85 -25.14 -24.56
N PRO A 97 -19.04 -24.81 -25.13
CA PRO A 97 -20.30 -24.79 -24.39
C PRO A 97 -20.63 -26.15 -23.74
N GLU A 98 -20.19 -27.27 -24.31
CA GLU A 98 -20.34 -28.60 -23.73
C GLU A 98 -19.48 -28.81 -22.49
N ASP A 99 -18.25 -28.27 -22.45
CA ASP A 99 -17.45 -28.27 -21.21
C ASP A 99 -18.19 -27.53 -20.10
N VAL A 100 -18.75 -26.36 -20.41
CA VAL A 100 -19.57 -25.59 -19.45
C VAL A 100 -20.80 -26.40 -19.03
N SER A 101 -21.47 -27.10 -19.95
CA SER A 101 -22.59 -27.99 -19.66
C SER A 101 -22.23 -29.07 -18.63
N ILE A 102 -21.06 -29.68 -18.78
CA ILE A 102 -20.53 -30.68 -17.84
C ILE A 102 -20.22 -30.05 -16.48
N ILE A 103 -19.58 -28.87 -16.45
CA ILE A 103 -19.28 -28.12 -15.22
C ILE A 103 -20.56 -27.76 -14.46
N MET A 104 -21.61 -27.32 -15.15
CA MET A 104 -22.88 -26.95 -14.50
C MET A 104 -23.65 -28.18 -14.00
N GLN A 105 -23.64 -29.30 -14.74
CA GLN A 105 -24.17 -30.59 -14.24
C GLN A 105 -23.44 -31.05 -12.97
N PHE A 106 -22.11 -30.92 -12.97
CA PHE A 106 -21.29 -31.21 -11.80
C PHE A 106 -21.64 -30.29 -10.63
N TYR A 107 -21.68 -28.98 -10.86
CA TYR A 107 -21.94 -27.99 -9.83
C TYR A 107 -23.32 -28.17 -9.21
N SER A 108 -24.37 -28.34 -10.04
CA SER A 108 -25.73 -28.54 -9.53
C SER A 108 -25.87 -29.75 -8.60
N LYS A 109 -25.06 -30.79 -8.81
CA LYS A 109 -25.10 -32.01 -7.99
C LYS A 109 -24.18 -31.98 -6.76
N TYR A 110 -23.02 -31.33 -6.85
CA TYR A 110 -21.97 -31.40 -5.82
C TYR A 110 -21.62 -30.06 -5.17
N HIS A 111 -22.42 -29.02 -5.39
CA HIS A 111 -22.18 -27.70 -4.78
C HIS A 111 -22.03 -27.75 -3.25
N ASP A 112 -22.68 -28.70 -2.57
CA ASP A 112 -22.58 -28.88 -1.11
C ASP A 112 -21.16 -29.24 -0.62
N LEU A 113 -20.27 -29.67 -1.51
CA LEU A 113 -18.85 -29.88 -1.17
C LEU A 113 -18.09 -28.56 -0.96
N TRP A 114 -18.66 -27.44 -1.39
CA TRP A 114 -18.01 -26.13 -1.44
C TRP A 114 -18.88 -25.05 -0.81
N GLU A 115 -18.51 -24.61 0.39
CA GLU A 115 -19.27 -23.61 1.14
C GLU A 115 -19.38 -22.26 0.41
N ASP A 116 -18.32 -21.84 -0.30
CA ASP A 116 -18.28 -20.51 -0.96
C ASP A 116 -18.94 -20.51 -2.35
N GLY A 117 -19.44 -21.64 -2.86
CA GLY A 117 -20.08 -21.73 -4.19
C GLY A 117 -19.14 -21.40 -5.37
N PHE A 118 -19.62 -21.53 -6.61
CA PHE A 118 -18.77 -21.33 -7.79
C PHE A 118 -18.92 -19.90 -8.33
N ALA A 119 -17.82 -19.29 -8.75
CA ALA A 119 -17.80 -18.01 -9.43
C ALA A 119 -17.62 -18.19 -10.95
N ILE A 120 -18.09 -17.23 -11.74
CA ILE A 120 -17.92 -17.22 -13.19
C ILE A 120 -17.16 -15.95 -13.54
N MET A 121 -16.01 -16.10 -14.21
CA MET A 121 -15.15 -15.00 -14.57
C MET A 121 -15.12 -14.80 -16.08
N CYS A 122 -15.41 -13.57 -16.50
CA CYS A 122 -15.08 -13.04 -17.82
C CYS A 122 -13.87 -12.10 -17.69
N GLY A 123 -14.09 -10.80 -17.47
CA GLY A 123 -13.01 -9.81 -17.31
C GLY A 123 -12.61 -9.45 -15.87
N GLY A 124 -13.37 -9.87 -14.85
CA GLY A 124 -13.06 -9.66 -13.43
C GLY A 124 -13.23 -8.22 -12.90
N HIS A 125 -14.04 -7.38 -13.56
CA HIS A 125 -14.13 -5.94 -13.29
C HIS A 125 -15.19 -5.47 -12.28
N PHE A 126 -16.08 -6.35 -11.81
CA PHE A 126 -17.19 -5.90 -10.96
C PHE A 126 -16.69 -5.53 -9.55
N SER A 127 -16.90 -4.27 -9.15
CA SER A 127 -16.32 -3.64 -7.95
C SER A 127 -16.92 -4.14 -6.63
N SER A 128 -18.04 -4.87 -6.68
CA SER A 128 -18.76 -5.40 -5.52
C SER A 128 -18.71 -6.93 -5.42
N GLY A 129 -17.83 -7.58 -6.19
CA GLY A 129 -17.54 -9.01 -6.11
C GLY A 129 -18.55 -9.90 -6.83
N GLY A 130 -18.14 -11.13 -7.17
CA GLY A 130 -19.00 -12.10 -7.87
C GLY A 130 -18.23 -12.96 -8.88
N ALA A 131 -17.14 -12.41 -9.42
CA ALA A 131 -16.20 -13.16 -10.27
C ALA A 131 -15.17 -13.97 -9.46
N GLN A 132 -15.22 -13.89 -8.13
CA GLN A 132 -14.27 -14.48 -7.19
C GLN A 132 -14.96 -15.48 -6.25
N SER A 133 -14.24 -16.54 -5.90
CA SER A 133 -14.64 -17.57 -4.95
C SER A 133 -13.39 -18.23 -4.35
N ASN A 134 -13.46 -18.65 -3.08
CA ASN A 134 -12.48 -19.52 -2.44
C ASN A 134 -12.66 -21.00 -2.84
N SER A 135 -13.77 -21.35 -3.49
CA SER A 135 -14.05 -22.70 -3.97
C SER A 135 -13.55 -22.89 -5.40
N LEU A 136 -14.34 -22.52 -6.41
CA LEU A 136 -13.99 -22.73 -7.81
C LEU A 136 -14.36 -21.51 -8.65
N ILE A 137 -13.47 -21.15 -9.57
CA ILE A 137 -13.72 -20.13 -10.60
C ILE A 137 -13.85 -20.82 -11.96
N ILE A 138 -14.97 -20.59 -12.63
CA ILE A 138 -15.18 -20.95 -14.04
C ILE A 138 -14.71 -19.76 -14.88
N ASP A 139 -13.50 -19.87 -15.41
CA ASP A 139 -12.86 -18.79 -16.15
C ASP A 139 -13.07 -18.98 -17.65
N LEU A 140 -13.91 -18.13 -18.24
CA LEU A 140 -14.38 -18.26 -19.61
C LEU A 140 -13.36 -17.80 -20.65
N GLN A 141 -12.13 -17.42 -20.28
CA GLN A 141 -11.17 -16.76 -21.19
C GLN A 141 -10.88 -17.51 -22.51
N ASN A 142 -11.06 -18.84 -22.56
CA ASN A 142 -10.89 -19.64 -23.77
C ASN A 142 -12.14 -19.62 -24.69
N LEU A 143 -13.29 -19.21 -24.17
CA LEU A 143 -14.52 -18.93 -24.92
C LEU A 143 -14.51 -17.47 -25.40
N ASN A 144 -13.49 -17.09 -26.16
CA ASN A 144 -13.25 -15.71 -26.59
C ASN A 144 -13.42 -15.45 -28.10
N ASN A 145 -13.91 -16.44 -28.86
CA ASN A 145 -14.04 -16.32 -30.31
C ASN A 145 -15.05 -15.23 -30.70
N VAL A 146 -14.72 -14.44 -31.74
CA VAL A 146 -15.60 -13.42 -32.30
C VAL A 146 -15.78 -13.69 -33.79
N ILE A 147 -17.04 -13.91 -34.20
CA ILE A 147 -17.40 -14.17 -35.59
C ILE A 147 -18.30 -13.03 -36.07
N VAL A 148 -17.91 -12.38 -37.16
CA VAL A 148 -18.73 -11.40 -37.87
C VAL A 148 -19.58 -12.16 -38.89
N ASN A 149 -20.88 -12.26 -38.65
CA ASN A 149 -21.82 -12.77 -39.66
C ASN A 149 -22.27 -11.58 -40.50
N ASP A 150 -21.67 -11.45 -41.68
CA ASP A 150 -22.04 -10.42 -42.64
C ASP A 150 -23.52 -10.54 -43.03
N PRO A 151 -24.20 -9.41 -43.25
CA PRO A 151 -25.62 -9.42 -43.56
C PRO A 151 -25.89 -10.07 -44.92
N VAL A 152 -27.00 -10.81 -45.01
CA VAL A 152 -27.42 -11.48 -46.25
C VAL A 152 -27.98 -10.48 -47.28
N ASP A 153 -28.42 -9.31 -46.81
CA ASP A 153 -28.90 -8.17 -47.60
C ASP A 153 -28.09 -6.92 -47.21
N GLU A 154 -27.72 -6.07 -48.17
CA GLU A 154 -26.98 -4.81 -47.92
C GLU A 154 -27.73 -3.85 -46.99
N GLN A 155 -29.02 -4.08 -46.73
CA GLN A 155 -29.85 -3.31 -45.80
C GLN A 155 -29.79 -3.82 -44.35
N GLU A 156 -29.36 -5.06 -44.10
CA GLU A 156 -29.31 -5.63 -42.75
C GLU A 156 -27.97 -5.32 -42.06
N PRO A 157 -27.91 -5.22 -40.71
CA PRO A 157 -26.66 -5.08 -39.99
C PRO A 157 -25.92 -6.43 -39.90
N ALA A 158 -24.59 -6.39 -39.79
CA ALA A 158 -23.84 -7.59 -39.39
C ALA A 158 -24.21 -8.02 -37.96
N ILE A 159 -24.20 -9.33 -37.72
CA ILE A 159 -24.42 -9.91 -36.38
C ILE A 159 -23.12 -10.52 -35.88
N LEU A 160 -22.63 -9.99 -34.76
CA LEU A 160 -21.46 -10.47 -34.06
C LEU A 160 -21.87 -11.63 -33.15
N LYS A 161 -21.26 -12.80 -33.34
CA LYS A 161 -21.24 -13.87 -32.35
C LYS A 161 -19.99 -13.71 -31.50
N ILE A 162 -20.16 -13.33 -30.23
CA ILE A 162 -19.08 -12.97 -29.31
C ILE A 162 -19.05 -14.01 -28.18
N GLY A 163 -17.93 -14.67 -27.98
CA GLY A 163 -17.74 -15.62 -26.88
C GLY A 163 -17.94 -14.99 -25.49
N GLY A 164 -18.45 -15.78 -24.55
CA GLY A 164 -18.81 -15.32 -23.20
C GLY A 164 -17.62 -14.81 -22.37
N GLY A 165 -16.40 -15.25 -22.68
CA GLY A 165 -15.17 -14.80 -22.04
C GLY A 165 -14.43 -13.69 -22.76
N THR A 166 -14.98 -13.17 -23.86
CA THR A 166 -14.31 -12.15 -24.67
C THR A 166 -14.18 -10.82 -23.92
N LYS A 167 -13.00 -10.21 -23.97
CA LYS A 167 -12.78 -8.81 -23.55
C LYS A 167 -13.11 -7.84 -24.68
N SER A 168 -13.62 -6.65 -24.35
CA SER A 168 -14.05 -5.66 -25.35
C SER A 168 -12.94 -5.31 -26.35
N GLY A 169 -11.69 -5.22 -25.89
CA GLY A 169 -10.53 -4.98 -26.75
C GLY A 169 -10.36 -6.00 -27.88
N HIS A 170 -10.62 -7.28 -27.60
CA HIS A 170 -10.51 -8.33 -28.61
C HIS A 170 -11.63 -8.23 -29.67
N VAL A 171 -12.83 -7.78 -29.28
CA VAL A 171 -13.89 -7.50 -30.25
C VAL A 171 -13.48 -6.37 -31.19
N TYR A 172 -12.87 -5.30 -30.65
CA TYR A 172 -12.35 -4.20 -31.47
C TYR A 172 -11.26 -4.65 -32.43
N ASP A 173 -10.36 -5.56 -32.00
CA ASP A 173 -9.32 -6.11 -32.87
C ASP A 173 -9.89 -6.89 -34.06
N VAL A 174 -10.94 -7.69 -33.84
CA VAL A 174 -11.58 -8.49 -34.90
C VAL A 174 -12.36 -7.62 -35.88
N LEU A 175 -12.90 -6.49 -35.42
CA LEU A 175 -13.68 -5.57 -36.25
C LEU A 175 -12.83 -4.56 -37.04
N ASP A 176 -11.56 -4.39 -36.70
CA ASP A 176 -10.67 -3.47 -37.39
C ASP A 176 -10.63 -3.75 -38.92
N GLY A 177 -10.96 -2.74 -39.72
CA GLY A 177 -10.99 -2.84 -41.18
C GLY A 177 -12.20 -3.56 -41.78
N THR A 178 -13.14 -4.05 -40.98
CA THR A 178 -14.39 -4.68 -41.47
C THR A 178 -15.44 -3.66 -41.92
N GLY A 179 -15.30 -2.40 -41.50
CA GLY A 179 -16.32 -1.35 -41.67
C GLY A 179 -17.44 -1.40 -40.63
N TRP A 180 -17.36 -2.32 -39.68
CA TRP A 180 -18.29 -2.47 -38.56
C TRP A 180 -17.64 -2.10 -37.23
N ALA A 181 -18.49 -1.72 -36.27
CA ALA A 181 -18.16 -1.28 -34.93
C ALA A 181 -19.02 -2.03 -33.91
N PHE A 182 -18.44 -2.25 -32.72
CA PHE A 182 -19.12 -2.83 -31.58
C PHE A 182 -19.41 -1.76 -30.52
N LEU A 183 -20.63 -1.77 -30.00
CA LEU A 183 -21.04 -0.92 -28.88
C LEU A 183 -20.50 -1.49 -27.56
N GLY A 184 -19.19 -1.38 -27.36
CA GLY A 184 -18.45 -2.02 -26.27
C GLY A 184 -18.10 -1.12 -25.09
N ALA A 185 -17.38 -1.70 -24.12
CA ALA A 185 -17.01 -1.03 -22.89
C ALA A 185 -15.99 0.11 -23.09
N ARG A 186 -15.99 1.05 -22.15
CA ARG A 186 -15.10 2.23 -22.15
C ARG A 186 -13.66 1.93 -21.70
N SER A 187 -13.31 0.65 -21.58
CA SER A 187 -11.96 0.12 -21.37
C SER A 187 -11.83 -1.24 -22.08
N THR A 188 -10.64 -1.53 -22.61
CA THR A 188 -10.41 -2.76 -23.41
C THR A 188 -10.34 -4.03 -22.57
N THR A 189 -10.03 -3.91 -21.28
CA THR A 189 -9.86 -5.05 -20.35
C THR A 189 -11.20 -5.59 -19.83
N ILE A 190 -12.26 -4.77 -19.88
CA ILE A 190 -13.60 -5.14 -19.44
C ILE A 190 -14.15 -6.28 -20.31
N GLY A 191 -14.61 -7.32 -19.63
CA GLY A 191 -15.25 -8.49 -20.23
C GLY A 191 -16.63 -8.16 -20.79
N THR A 192 -16.88 -8.51 -22.05
CA THR A 192 -18.14 -8.27 -22.74
C THR A 192 -19.32 -8.91 -22.01
N GLY A 193 -19.10 -10.06 -21.36
CA GLY A 193 -20.16 -10.76 -20.63
C GLY A 193 -20.79 -9.91 -19.51
N GLY A 194 -19.99 -9.50 -18.53
CA GLY A 194 -20.49 -8.66 -17.43
C GLY A 194 -20.98 -7.29 -17.92
N PHE A 195 -20.25 -6.68 -18.85
CA PHE A 195 -20.63 -5.40 -19.45
C PHE A 195 -22.04 -5.43 -20.04
N THR A 196 -22.32 -6.36 -20.94
CA THR A 196 -23.58 -6.44 -21.66
C THR A 196 -24.73 -6.91 -20.76
N LEU A 197 -24.50 -7.90 -19.89
CA LEU A 197 -25.54 -8.41 -18.98
C LEU A 197 -26.09 -7.35 -18.04
N GLY A 198 -25.25 -6.40 -17.60
CA GLY A 198 -25.66 -5.27 -16.77
C GLY A 198 -26.22 -4.07 -17.55
N GLY A 199 -26.35 -4.16 -18.87
CA GLY A 199 -26.87 -3.09 -19.74
C GLY A 199 -25.83 -2.51 -20.70
N GLY A 200 -24.60 -2.32 -20.22
CA GLY A 200 -23.46 -1.87 -21.04
C GLY A 200 -23.51 -0.42 -21.55
N ILE A 201 -23.11 0.58 -20.75
CA ILE A 201 -23.06 1.97 -21.23
C ILE A 201 -21.78 2.24 -22.04
N ALA A 202 -21.92 2.36 -23.35
CA ALA A 202 -20.84 2.75 -24.27
C ALA A 202 -20.86 4.26 -24.59
N TYR A 203 -19.79 4.78 -25.20
CA TYR A 203 -19.74 6.21 -25.55
C TYR A 203 -20.74 6.62 -26.64
N GLN A 204 -21.13 5.71 -27.52
CA GLN A 204 -22.09 5.94 -28.59
C GLN A 204 -23.55 5.72 -28.15
N ALA A 205 -23.82 5.68 -26.83
CA ALA A 205 -25.15 5.32 -26.33
C ALA A 205 -26.24 6.33 -26.71
N GLY A 206 -25.89 7.61 -26.91
CA GLY A 206 -26.80 8.62 -27.44
C GLY A 206 -27.26 8.38 -28.89
N ARG A 207 -26.59 7.48 -29.61
CA ARG A 207 -26.92 7.15 -31.00
C ARG A 207 -27.63 5.81 -31.15
N TYR A 208 -27.34 4.86 -30.26
CA TYR A 208 -27.68 3.45 -30.46
C TYR A 208 -28.33 2.77 -29.26
N GLY A 209 -28.61 3.50 -28.17
CA GLY A 209 -28.99 2.91 -26.89
C GLY A 209 -27.80 2.30 -26.18
N VAL A 210 -28.03 1.43 -25.20
CA VAL A 210 -26.94 0.75 -24.46
C VAL A 210 -26.54 -0.56 -25.15
N GLY A 211 -25.39 -1.12 -24.78
CA GLY A 211 -24.85 -2.36 -25.36
C GLY A 211 -25.80 -3.54 -25.30
N ALA A 212 -26.64 -3.63 -24.26
CA ALA A 212 -27.70 -4.63 -24.18
C ALA A 212 -28.68 -4.47 -25.33
N ASP A 213 -29.11 -3.26 -25.69
CA ASP A 213 -30.09 -3.00 -26.77
C ASP A 213 -29.64 -3.51 -28.14
N SER A 214 -28.33 -3.74 -28.30
CA SER A 214 -27.73 -4.35 -29.49
C SER A 214 -27.89 -5.87 -29.56
N LEU A 215 -28.19 -6.55 -28.45
CA LEU A 215 -28.38 -8.01 -28.46
C LEU A 215 -29.50 -8.43 -29.43
N VAL A 216 -29.41 -9.64 -29.93
CA VAL A 216 -30.48 -10.32 -30.70
C VAL A 216 -30.74 -11.73 -30.19
N GLY A 217 -29.79 -12.29 -29.45
CA GLY A 217 -29.93 -13.54 -28.73
C GLY A 217 -28.69 -13.84 -27.88
N ILE A 218 -28.81 -14.87 -27.05
CA ILE A 218 -27.71 -15.39 -26.23
C ILE A 218 -27.75 -16.92 -26.20
N GLU A 219 -26.58 -17.54 -26.22
CA GLU A 219 -26.39 -18.96 -25.92
C GLU A 219 -26.02 -19.08 -24.44
N VAL A 220 -26.80 -19.84 -23.67
CA VAL A 220 -26.67 -19.96 -22.22
C VAL A 220 -26.66 -21.42 -21.83
N VAL A 221 -25.75 -21.78 -20.93
CA VAL A 221 -25.77 -23.05 -20.22
C VAL A 221 -26.41 -22.84 -18.86
N LEU A 222 -27.60 -23.41 -18.65
CA LEU A 222 -28.34 -23.29 -17.41
C LEU A 222 -27.66 -24.04 -16.26
N VAL A 223 -28.08 -23.78 -15.02
CA VAL A 223 -27.56 -24.48 -13.82
C VAL A 223 -27.65 -26.00 -13.91
N ASN A 224 -28.67 -26.54 -14.57
CA ASN A 224 -28.81 -27.99 -14.79
C ASN A 224 -27.96 -28.52 -15.96
N GLY A 225 -27.14 -27.68 -16.59
CA GLY A 225 -26.29 -27.97 -17.74
C GLY A 225 -26.98 -27.91 -19.10
N THR A 226 -28.27 -27.64 -19.19
CA THR A 226 -28.96 -27.54 -20.50
C THR A 226 -28.41 -26.36 -21.29
N ILE A 227 -27.99 -26.61 -22.53
CA ILE A 227 -27.55 -25.57 -23.46
C ILE A 227 -28.79 -25.07 -24.22
N ILE A 228 -29.03 -23.76 -24.18
CA ILE A 228 -30.16 -23.12 -24.84
C ILE A 228 -29.72 -21.88 -25.63
N TYR A 229 -30.53 -21.52 -26.63
CA TYR A 229 -30.48 -20.21 -27.27
C TYR A 229 -31.75 -19.44 -26.89
N ALA A 230 -31.57 -18.28 -26.27
CA ALA A 230 -32.64 -17.40 -25.83
C ALA A 230 -32.70 -16.15 -26.70
N ASN A 231 -33.90 -15.79 -27.16
CA ASN A 231 -34.19 -14.58 -27.91
C ASN A 231 -35.56 -14.03 -27.49
N PRO A 232 -35.97 -12.81 -27.92
CA PRO A 232 -37.23 -12.20 -27.49
C PRO A 232 -38.50 -12.97 -27.92
N TYR A 233 -38.40 -13.90 -28.87
CA TYR A 233 -39.55 -14.48 -29.57
C TYR A 233 -39.78 -15.96 -29.26
N ASN A 234 -38.81 -16.62 -28.65
CA ASN A 234 -38.87 -18.04 -28.36
C ASN A 234 -39.30 -18.30 -26.90
N ARG A 235 -39.36 -19.57 -26.53
CA ARG A 235 -39.84 -20.01 -25.21
C ARG A 235 -38.93 -19.61 -24.03
N TYR A 236 -37.76 -19.04 -24.30
CA TYR A 236 -36.77 -18.57 -23.32
C TYR A 236 -36.64 -17.04 -23.34
N SER A 237 -37.67 -16.34 -23.82
CA SER A 237 -37.69 -14.88 -23.90
C SER A 237 -37.60 -14.18 -22.55
N ASP A 238 -37.97 -14.86 -21.47
CA ASP A 238 -37.75 -14.42 -20.08
C ASP A 238 -36.27 -14.40 -19.72
N ILE A 239 -35.50 -15.43 -20.06
CA ILE A 239 -34.03 -15.49 -19.90
C ILE A 239 -33.34 -14.40 -20.71
N PHE A 240 -33.77 -14.23 -21.96
CA PHE A 240 -33.26 -13.16 -22.81
C PHE A 240 -33.53 -11.79 -22.16
N TRP A 241 -34.76 -11.53 -21.74
CA TRP A 241 -35.13 -10.29 -21.06
C TRP A 241 -34.28 -10.04 -19.80
N ALA A 242 -34.08 -11.06 -18.95
CA ALA A 242 -33.24 -10.94 -17.75
C ALA A 242 -31.78 -10.55 -18.08
N SER A 243 -31.28 -10.95 -19.25
CA SER A 243 -29.92 -10.66 -19.70
C SER A 243 -29.74 -9.24 -20.29
N THR A 244 -30.81 -8.45 -20.35
CA THR A 244 -30.82 -7.07 -20.86
C THR A 244 -30.77 -6.05 -19.73
N GLY A 245 -29.87 -6.27 -18.76
CA GLY A 245 -29.71 -5.37 -17.60
C GLY A 245 -30.03 -5.98 -16.23
N GLY A 246 -30.31 -7.28 -16.14
CA GLY A 246 -30.35 -7.97 -14.85
C GLY A 246 -28.96 -8.11 -14.20
N GLY A 247 -27.91 -7.88 -14.98
CA GLY A 247 -26.53 -7.93 -14.53
C GLY A 247 -26.10 -9.31 -14.07
N TRP A 248 -25.02 -9.34 -13.30
CA TRP A 248 -24.57 -10.53 -12.61
C TRP A 248 -25.63 -11.07 -11.61
N ALA A 249 -26.37 -10.17 -10.96
CA ALA A 249 -27.30 -10.54 -9.88
C ALA A 249 -28.48 -11.41 -10.35
N ALA A 250 -28.94 -11.23 -11.59
CA ALA A 250 -30.02 -12.00 -12.19
C ALA A 250 -29.55 -13.26 -12.93
N ASN A 251 -28.28 -13.64 -12.80
CA ASN A 251 -27.72 -14.69 -13.62
C ASN A 251 -28.32 -16.06 -13.26
N ILE A 252 -28.67 -16.84 -14.28
CA ILE A 252 -29.32 -18.17 -14.17
C ILE A 252 -28.53 -19.25 -14.92
N GLY A 253 -27.34 -18.92 -15.41
CA GLY A 253 -26.45 -19.82 -16.13
C GLY A 253 -25.12 -19.17 -16.50
N VAL A 254 -24.38 -19.82 -17.40
CA VAL A 254 -23.16 -19.28 -17.99
C VAL A 254 -23.47 -18.93 -19.44
N VAL A 255 -23.40 -17.65 -19.80
CA VAL A 255 -23.54 -17.23 -21.21
C VAL A 255 -22.26 -17.57 -21.95
N THR A 256 -22.36 -18.47 -22.93
CA THR A 256 -21.21 -18.95 -23.72
C THR A 256 -21.04 -18.18 -25.01
N ASN A 257 -22.12 -17.61 -25.57
CA ASN A 257 -22.06 -16.71 -26.72
C ASN A 257 -23.14 -15.62 -26.64
N PHE A 258 -22.75 -14.38 -26.94
CA PHE A 258 -23.65 -13.26 -27.19
C PHE A 258 -23.81 -13.06 -28.70
N TYR A 259 -25.03 -12.76 -29.13
CA TYR A 259 -25.32 -12.38 -30.50
C TYR A 259 -25.74 -10.91 -30.49
N SER A 260 -24.88 -10.04 -31.02
CA SER A 260 -25.05 -8.59 -30.98
C SER A 260 -25.02 -8.00 -32.37
N ARG A 261 -25.88 -7.02 -32.62
CA ARG A 261 -25.82 -6.17 -33.80
C ARG A 261 -24.49 -5.39 -33.81
N ALA A 262 -23.89 -5.29 -34.99
CA ALA A 262 -22.79 -4.36 -35.26
C ALA A 262 -23.32 -3.06 -35.88
N TYR A 263 -22.58 -1.99 -35.70
CA TYR A 263 -22.90 -0.66 -36.23
C TYR A 263 -21.87 -0.22 -37.27
N PRO A 264 -22.20 0.70 -38.19
CA PRO A 264 -21.21 1.23 -39.11
C PRO A 264 -20.03 1.85 -38.34
N ASP A 265 -18.82 1.64 -38.83
CA ASP A 265 -17.63 2.30 -38.30
C ASP A 265 -17.79 3.84 -38.41
N PRO A 266 -17.70 4.60 -37.30
CA PRO A 266 -17.77 6.06 -37.31
C PRO A 266 -16.61 6.71 -38.07
N GLY A 267 -15.55 5.97 -38.40
CA GLY A 267 -14.37 6.45 -39.11
C GLY A 267 -13.43 7.19 -38.18
N GLU A 268 -13.75 8.44 -37.87
CA GLU A 268 -12.96 9.29 -36.97
C GLU A 268 -13.66 9.48 -35.62
N VAL A 269 -12.85 9.56 -34.57
CA VAL A 269 -13.27 9.87 -33.20
C VAL A 269 -12.33 10.92 -32.63
N GLN A 270 -12.86 12.02 -32.12
CA GLN A 270 -12.09 13.04 -31.44
C GLN A 270 -12.19 12.84 -29.93
N VAL A 271 -11.05 12.86 -29.25
CA VAL A 271 -10.97 12.77 -27.78
C VAL A 271 -10.29 14.02 -27.26
N GLY A 272 -11.00 14.76 -26.43
CA GLY A 272 -10.56 16.01 -25.83
C GLY A 272 -10.46 15.92 -24.30
N ALA A 273 -9.47 16.58 -23.73
CA ALA A 273 -9.37 16.86 -22.30
C ALA A 273 -9.21 18.38 -22.13
N PHE A 274 -10.12 18.99 -21.37
CA PHE A 274 -10.11 20.42 -21.05
C PHE A 274 -9.92 20.57 -19.55
N ILE A 275 -8.82 21.18 -19.11
CA ILE A 275 -8.43 21.22 -17.71
C ILE A 275 -8.56 22.64 -17.17
N TYR A 276 -9.07 22.76 -15.95
CA TYR A 276 -9.33 24.02 -15.29
C TYR A 276 -8.84 23.96 -13.84
N SER A 277 -8.18 25.02 -13.40
CA SER A 277 -7.96 25.27 -11.97
C SER A 277 -9.30 25.39 -11.25
N GLU A 278 -9.36 24.92 -10.00
CA GLU A 278 -10.61 24.95 -9.22
C GLU A 278 -11.21 26.36 -9.08
N SER A 279 -10.38 27.41 -9.09
CA SER A 279 -10.84 28.80 -9.03
C SER A 279 -11.81 29.19 -10.16
N LYS A 280 -11.94 28.37 -11.21
CA LYS A 280 -12.83 28.58 -12.36
C LYS A 280 -14.12 27.74 -12.30
N LYS A 281 -14.34 26.98 -11.21
CA LYS A 281 -15.42 26.00 -11.09
C LYS A 281 -16.80 26.53 -11.47
N ASP A 282 -17.18 27.75 -11.06
CA ASP A 282 -18.52 28.29 -11.31
C ASP A 282 -18.82 28.44 -12.80
N LYS A 283 -17.82 28.83 -13.60
CA LYS A 283 -17.94 28.93 -15.06
C LYS A 283 -18.01 27.54 -15.71
N VAL A 284 -17.21 26.60 -15.22
CA VAL A 284 -17.21 25.22 -15.71
C VAL A 284 -18.55 24.56 -15.43
N PHE A 285 -19.10 24.73 -14.22
CA PHE A 285 -20.42 24.25 -13.84
C PHE A 285 -21.51 24.83 -14.73
N ALA A 286 -21.49 26.15 -14.98
CA ALA A 286 -22.47 26.78 -15.86
C ALA A 286 -22.45 26.17 -17.29
N ARG A 287 -21.26 25.91 -17.84
CA ARG A 287 -21.10 25.27 -19.17
C ARG A 287 -21.52 23.80 -19.15
N ALA A 288 -21.13 23.05 -18.12
CA ALA A 288 -21.49 21.65 -17.96
C ALA A 288 -23.01 21.49 -17.82
N ASN A 289 -23.66 22.27 -16.94
CA ASN A 289 -25.11 22.26 -16.78
C ASN A 289 -25.81 22.60 -18.11
N ASN A 290 -25.35 23.64 -18.80
CA ASN A 290 -25.94 24.01 -20.09
C ASN A 290 -25.80 22.90 -21.14
N PHE A 291 -24.63 22.25 -21.22
CA PHE A 291 -24.45 21.10 -22.11
C PHE A 291 -25.38 19.96 -21.72
N TRP A 292 -25.47 19.62 -20.43
CA TRP A 292 -26.23 18.45 -19.97
C TRP A 292 -27.74 18.62 -20.15
N GLU A 293 -28.25 19.84 -20.01
CA GLU A 293 -29.66 20.16 -20.22
C GLU A 293 -30.04 20.29 -21.70
N ASN A 294 -29.10 20.68 -22.58
CA ASN A 294 -29.44 21.11 -23.95
C ASN A 294 -28.73 20.31 -25.06
N ASN A 295 -27.85 19.37 -24.74
CA ASN A 295 -27.14 18.59 -25.75
C ASN A 295 -28.09 17.62 -26.46
N THR A 296 -28.26 17.82 -27.77
CA THR A 296 -29.03 16.92 -28.66
C THR A 296 -28.15 16.21 -29.69
N ASP A 297 -26.84 16.44 -29.66
CA ASP A 297 -25.91 15.87 -30.61
C ASP A 297 -25.56 14.42 -30.19
N PRO A 298 -26.04 13.38 -30.90
CA PRO A 298 -25.87 11.98 -30.49
C PRO A 298 -24.42 11.52 -30.48
N ASP A 299 -23.51 12.24 -31.14
CA ASP A 299 -22.11 11.87 -31.27
C ASP A 299 -21.23 12.51 -30.18
N ALA A 300 -21.77 13.45 -29.38
CA ALA A 300 -21.05 14.21 -28.35
C ALA A 300 -21.36 13.70 -26.92
N MET A 301 -20.41 12.99 -26.31
CA MET A 301 -20.49 12.55 -24.91
C MET A 301 -19.32 13.08 -24.07
N ASN A 302 -19.59 13.50 -22.83
CA ASN A 302 -18.55 13.99 -21.93
C ASN A 302 -18.66 13.44 -20.50
N ALA A 303 -17.64 13.69 -19.70
CA ALA A 303 -17.67 13.50 -18.25
C ALA A 303 -16.91 14.63 -17.59
N LEU A 304 -17.45 15.16 -16.50
CA LEU A 304 -16.75 16.08 -15.63
C LEU A 304 -16.01 15.26 -14.57
N VAL A 305 -14.71 15.46 -14.49
CA VAL A 305 -13.82 14.74 -13.58
C VAL A 305 -13.20 15.74 -12.62
N TYR A 306 -13.06 15.34 -11.37
CA TYR A 306 -12.43 16.13 -10.33
C TYR A 306 -11.45 15.28 -9.53
N TYR A 307 -10.23 15.76 -9.37
CA TYR A 307 -9.14 15.01 -8.74
C TYR A 307 -8.06 15.92 -8.16
N PHE A 308 -7.17 15.33 -7.36
CA PHE A 308 -6.08 16.02 -6.67
C PHE A 308 -4.73 15.77 -7.37
N LYS A 309 -4.35 16.65 -8.30
CA LYS A 309 -3.14 16.54 -9.15
C LYS A 309 -2.57 17.92 -9.51
N ASP A 310 -1.46 17.92 -10.25
CA ASP A 310 -0.93 19.10 -10.91
C ASP A 310 -1.90 19.57 -12.03
N PRO A 311 -2.32 20.85 -12.05
CA PRO A 311 -3.25 21.42 -13.04
C PRO A 311 -2.64 21.57 -14.45
N ASP A 312 -1.33 21.74 -14.54
CA ASP A 312 -0.62 21.98 -15.80
C ASP A 312 -0.12 20.66 -16.39
N TYR A 313 0.15 19.66 -15.55
CA TYR A 313 0.65 18.35 -15.94
C TYR A 313 -0.10 17.19 -15.23
N PRO A 314 -1.39 16.93 -15.56
CA PRO A 314 -2.24 15.93 -14.89
C PRO A 314 -1.75 14.48 -15.03
N THR A 315 -0.83 14.21 -15.94
CA THR A 315 -0.22 12.89 -16.18
C THR A 315 1.13 12.73 -15.48
N ALA A 316 1.71 13.81 -14.92
CA ALA A 316 2.98 13.77 -14.22
C ALA A 316 2.83 13.29 -12.77
N ILE A 317 3.86 12.61 -12.27
CA ILE A 317 3.99 12.29 -10.84
C ILE A 317 4.54 13.54 -10.15
N ALA A 318 3.64 14.42 -9.71
CA ALA A 318 3.98 15.57 -8.88
C ALA A 318 4.02 15.16 -7.39
N PRO A 319 4.91 15.72 -6.56
CA PRO A 319 4.84 15.60 -5.10
C PRO A 319 3.47 16.05 -4.59
N ILE A 320 2.95 15.43 -3.52
CA ILE A 320 1.63 15.77 -2.92
C ILE A 320 1.51 17.26 -2.61
N THR A 321 2.61 17.91 -2.22
CA THR A 321 2.69 19.35 -1.89
C THR A 321 2.50 20.28 -3.08
N GLU A 322 2.66 19.79 -4.31
CA GLU A 322 2.53 20.56 -5.55
C GLU A 322 1.18 20.34 -6.23
N ARG A 323 0.34 19.47 -5.68
CA ARG A 323 -0.98 19.13 -6.24
C ARG A 323 -2.05 20.05 -5.68
N GLU A 324 -3.04 20.33 -6.51
CA GLU A 324 -4.26 21.00 -6.11
C GLU A 324 -5.48 20.23 -6.62
N PHE A 325 -6.66 20.65 -6.18
CA PHE A 325 -7.88 20.11 -6.76
C PHE A 325 -8.16 20.77 -8.11
N VAL A 326 -8.43 19.96 -9.12
CA VAL A 326 -8.58 20.41 -10.50
C VAL A 326 -9.79 19.77 -11.16
N LEU A 327 -10.39 20.51 -12.09
CA LEU A 327 -11.51 20.04 -12.91
C LEU A 327 -11.01 19.68 -14.30
N GLN A 328 -11.42 18.52 -14.81
CA GLN A 328 -11.18 18.12 -16.19
C GLN A 328 -12.48 17.70 -16.85
N LEU A 329 -12.80 18.29 -18.00
CA LEU A 329 -13.84 17.78 -18.88
C LEU A 329 -13.21 16.80 -19.88
N ASN A 330 -13.60 15.53 -19.78
CA ASN A 330 -13.30 14.54 -20.81
C ASN A 330 -14.40 14.61 -21.87
N ALA A 331 -14.05 14.93 -23.10
CA ALA A 331 -14.95 15.01 -24.23
C ALA A 331 -14.64 13.92 -25.25
N MET A 332 -15.65 13.20 -25.71
CA MET A 332 -15.55 12.28 -26.83
C MET A 332 -16.55 12.69 -27.90
N TYR A 333 -16.11 12.64 -29.16
CA TYR A 333 -16.94 12.94 -30.32
C TYR A 333 -16.75 11.91 -31.43
N PHE A 334 -17.82 11.25 -31.84
CA PHE A 334 -17.80 10.29 -32.95
C PHE A 334 -18.01 11.00 -34.29
N GLY A 335 -16.94 11.57 -34.82
CA GLY A 335 -16.94 12.25 -36.10
C GLY A 335 -15.67 13.06 -36.31
N ASN A 336 -15.75 14.03 -37.22
CA ASN A 336 -14.62 14.88 -37.55
C ASN A 336 -14.42 16.04 -36.56
N MET A 337 -13.31 16.77 -36.71
CA MET A 337 -12.95 17.91 -35.85
C MET A 337 -13.93 19.10 -35.94
N GLU A 338 -14.62 19.27 -37.08
CA GLU A 338 -15.61 20.35 -37.24
C GLU A 338 -16.81 20.14 -36.31
N GLY A 339 -17.33 18.92 -36.26
CA GLY A 339 -18.39 18.54 -35.34
C GLY A 339 -17.95 18.62 -33.88
N PHE A 340 -16.75 18.12 -33.54
CA PHE A 340 -16.19 18.24 -32.18
C PHE A 340 -16.14 19.71 -31.72
N ASN A 341 -15.63 20.60 -32.57
CA ASN A 341 -15.57 22.02 -32.24
C ASN A 341 -16.95 22.66 -32.15
N ALA A 342 -17.92 22.26 -32.97
CA ALA A 342 -19.29 22.76 -32.87
C ALA A 342 -19.92 22.42 -31.50
N SER A 343 -19.68 21.21 -30.99
CA SER A 343 -20.32 20.71 -29.77
C SER A 343 -19.57 21.12 -28.49
N TYR A 344 -18.24 21.32 -28.56
CA TYR A 344 -17.41 21.63 -27.38
C TYR A 344 -16.75 23.02 -27.39
N ALA A 345 -17.08 23.91 -28.35
CA ALA A 345 -16.46 25.24 -28.49
C ALA A 345 -16.39 26.03 -27.17
N THR A 346 -17.47 26.01 -26.38
CA THR A 346 -17.57 26.79 -25.14
C THR A 346 -16.58 26.33 -24.06
N PHE A 347 -16.10 25.09 -24.12
CA PHE A 347 -15.14 24.53 -23.15
C PHE A 347 -13.68 24.88 -23.47
N TYR A 348 -13.38 25.54 -24.60
CA TYR A 348 -12.04 26.10 -24.81
C TYR A 348 -11.79 27.34 -23.95
N GLU A 349 -12.84 28.09 -23.63
CA GLU A 349 -12.73 29.33 -22.88
C GLU A 349 -12.27 29.07 -21.44
N ASP A 350 -11.32 29.87 -20.95
CA ASP A 350 -10.76 29.76 -19.59
C ASP A 350 -10.05 28.43 -19.25
N ALA A 351 -9.93 27.47 -20.17
CA ALA A 351 -9.16 26.25 -19.92
C ALA A 351 -7.67 26.58 -19.65
N ASN A 352 -7.09 25.98 -18.61
CA ASN A 352 -5.67 26.06 -18.30
C ASN A 352 -4.86 25.31 -19.37
N SER A 353 -5.31 24.12 -19.72
CA SER A 353 -4.74 23.32 -20.80
C SER A 353 -5.83 22.58 -21.55
N VAL A 354 -5.58 22.33 -22.84
CA VAL A 354 -6.47 21.60 -23.73
C VAL A 354 -5.64 20.66 -24.58
N SER A 355 -6.01 19.39 -24.61
CA SER A 355 -5.48 18.41 -25.55
C SER A 355 -6.61 17.77 -26.32
N VAL A 356 -6.51 17.78 -27.65
CA VAL A 356 -7.46 17.08 -28.52
C VAL A 356 -6.68 16.18 -29.46
N SER A 357 -7.07 14.92 -29.54
CA SER A 357 -6.46 13.91 -30.40
C SER A 357 -7.50 13.23 -31.27
N THR A 358 -7.13 12.95 -32.51
CA THR A 358 -7.96 12.23 -33.48
C THR A 358 -7.58 10.76 -33.50
N TYR A 359 -8.58 9.91 -33.36
CA TYR A 359 -8.48 8.46 -33.37
C TYR A 359 -9.35 7.87 -34.47
N THR A 360 -9.04 6.65 -34.87
CA THR A 360 -9.96 5.70 -35.51
C THR A 360 -10.32 4.64 -34.47
N LEU A 361 -11.31 3.78 -34.70
CA LEU A 361 -11.60 2.69 -33.75
C LEU A 361 -10.36 1.81 -33.47
N LYS A 362 -9.49 1.63 -34.47
CA LYS A 362 -8.26 0.83 -34.37
C LYS A 362 -7.30 1.34 -33.29
N ASN A 363 -7.02 2.64 -33.26
CA ASN A 363 -6.06 3.22 -32.30
C ASN A 363 -6.77 3.79 -31.06
N LEU A 364 -8.08 4.02 -31.10
CA LEU A 364 -8.89 4.36 -29.92
C LEU A 364 -8.74 3.29 -28.84
N LYS A 365 -8.60 2.01 -29.21
CA LYS A 365 -8.35 0.91 -28.26
C LYS A 365 -7.09 1.17 -27.41
N GLU A 366 -6.06 1.84 -27.92
CA GLU A 366 -4.83 2.11 -27.18
C GLU A 366 -5.12 3.12 -26.06
N PHE A 367 -5.88 4.16 -26.36
CA PHE A 367 -6.40 5.10 -25.36
C PHE A 367 -7.23 4.36 -24.30
N LEU A 368 -8.18 3.54 -24.73
CA LEU A 368 -9.06 2.77 -23.83
C LEU A 368 -8.32 1.73 -22.98
N SER A 369 -7.13 1.27 -23.40
CA SER A 369 -6.33 0.27 -22.67
C SER A 369 -5.62 0.84 -21.44
N SER A 370 -5.47 2.17 -21.39
CA SER A 370 -4.91 2.85 -20.21
C SER A 370 -5.92 3.06 -19.08
N ASN A 371 -7.22 2.85 -19.37
CA ASN A 371 -8.29 3.06 -18.39
C ASN A 371 -8.43 1.85 -17.46
N TYR A 372 -8.46 2.12 -16.15
CA TYR A 372 -8.76 1.14 -15.10
C TYR A 372 -7.77 -0.04 -15.05
N PRO A 373 -6.48 0.21 -14.76
CA PRO A 373 -5.48 -0.85 -14.66
C PRO A 373 -5.79 -1.81 -13.49
N TYR A 374 -5.31 -3.06 -13.61
CA TYR A 374 -5.34 -4.05 -12.52
C TYR A 374 -4.29 -3.76 -11.45
N GLY A 375 -4.43 -4.36 -10.26
CA GLY A 375 -3.37 -4.42 -9.25
C GLY A 375 -3.46 -3.39 -8.12
N GLN A 376 -4.54 -2.63 -8.05
CA GLN A 376 -4.81 -1.65 -6.98
C GLN A 376 -6.14 -1.96 -6.29
N SER A 377 -6.25 -1.63 -5.01
CA SER A 377 -7.57 -1.63 -4.37
C SER A 377 -8.37 -0.46 -4.89
N THR A 378 -9.62 -0.73 -5.27
CA THR A 378 -10.45 0.26 -5.96
C THR A 378 -11.93 0.00 -5.73
N ILE A 379 -12.71 1.07 -5.55
CA ILE A 379 -14.16 1.04 -5.70
C ILE A 379 -14.56 1.85 -6.93
N PHE A 380 -15.65 1.43 -7.56
CA PHE A 380 -16.26 2.14 -8.68
C PHE A 380 -17.77 1.96 -8.58
N ARG A 381 -18.42 2.95 -7.94
CA ARG A 381 -19.83 2.90 -7.56
C ARG A 381 -20.45 4.26 -7.82
N GLY A 382 -21.70 4.27 -8.29
CA GLY A 382 -22.35 5.49 -8.74
C GLY A 382 -23.85 5.46 -8.58
N LYS A 383 -24.44 6.66 -8.58
CA LYS A 383 -25.88 6.87 -8.47
C LYS A 383 -26.39 7.73 -9.62
N SER A 384 -27.51 7.30 -10.20
CA SER A 384 -28.19 8.02 -11.27
C SER A 384 -29.01 9.18 -10.72
N HIS A 385 -29.07 10.27 -11.48
CA HIS A 385 -29.90 11.43 -11.16
C HIS A 385 -30.38 12.14 -12.42
N THR A 386 -31.53 12.78 -12.32
CA THR A 386 -32.27 13.34 -13.46
C THR A 386 -31.81 14.72 -13.91
N SER A 387 -31.06 15.45 -13.07
CA SER A 387 -30.63 16.80 -13.36
C SER A 387 -29.36 17.16 -12.61
N VAL A 388 -28.64 18.14 -13.14
CA VAL A 388 -27.46 18.72 -12.49
C VAL A 388 -27.67 20.16 -12.09
N SER A 389 -27.00 20.55 -11.00
CA SER A 389 -27.06 21.88 -10.45
C SER A 389 -25.72 22.26 -9.82
N ASN A 390 -25.49 23.55 -9.63
CA ASN A 390 -24.30 24.00 -8.90
C ASN A 390 -24.27 23.44 -7.47
N ASP A 391 -25.43 23.35 -6.81
CA ASP A 391 -25.53 22.80 -5.46
C ASP A 391 -25.14 21.32 -5.42
N LEU A 392 -25.59 20.52 -6.38
CA LEU A 392 -25.13 19.13 -6.53
C LEU A 392 -23.61 19.07 -6.63
N TRP A 393 -23.02 19.86 -7.53
CA TRP A 393 -21.58 19.89 -7.74
C TRP A 393 -20.82 20.29 -6.50
N GLU A 394 -21.15 21.42 -5.87
CA GLU A 394 -20.42 21.90 -4.70
C GLU A 394 -20.43 20.88 -3.56
N ASN A 395 -21.59 20.29 -3.28
CA ASN A 395 -21.73 19.34 -2.18
C ASN A 395 -21.00 18.03 -2.46
N THR A 396 -21.12 17.45 -3.66
CA THR A 396 -20.40 16.21 -3.99
C THR A 396 -18.90 16.43 -4.04
N LEU A 397 -18.44 17.57 -4.58
CA LEU A 397 -17.01 17.89 -4.57
C LEU A 397 -16.51 18.08 -3.14
N SER A 398 -17.29 18.69 -2.25
CA SER A 398 -16.94 18.82 -0.83
C SER A 398 -16.79 17.47 -0.14
N ILE A 399 -17.75 16.55 -0.33
CA ILE A 399 -17.67 15.19 0.22
C ILE A 399 -16.42 14.49 -0.30
N TYR A 400 -16.11 14.62 -1.59
CA TYR A 400 -14.91 14.03 -2.19
C TYR A 400 -13.62 14.66 -1.65
N LYS A 401 -13.54 15.99 -1.49
CA LYS A 401 -12.37 16.64 -0.88
C LYS A 401 -12.08 16.13 0.52
N GLU A 402 -13.10 16.04 1.36
CA GLU A 402 -12.98 15.46 2.70
C GLU A 402 -12.47 14.01 2.62
N THR A 403 -12.99 13.24 1.68
CA THR A 403 -12.54 11.87 1.42
C THR A 403 -11.05 11.82 1.10
N ILE A 404 -10.60 12.64 0.15
CA ILE A 404 -9.19 12.74 -0.26
C ILE A 404 -8.29 13.22 0.88
N HIS A 405 -8.69 14.24 1.64
CA HIS A 405 -7.94 14.70 2.79
C HIS A 405 -7.80 13.64 3.87
N GLY A 406 -8.84 12.84 4.12
CA GLY A 406 -8.74 11.75 5.07
C GLY A 406 -7.91 10.56 4.56
N LEU A 407 -7.84 10.32 3.24
CA LEU A 407 -6.88 9.37 2.66
C LEU A 407 -5.44 9.87 2.86
N LEU A 408 -5.16 11.14 2.56
CA LEU A 408 -3.85 11.77 2.80
C LEU A 408 -3.43 11.68 4.27
N ALA A 409 -4.36 11.96 5.20
CA ALA A 409 -4.11 11.85 6.64
C ALA A 409 -3.81 10.42 7.12
N ARG A 410 -4.17 9.41 6.31
CA ARG A 410 -3.91 7.98 6.55
C ARG A 410 -2.69 7.46 5.78
N GLY A 411 -1.88 8.37 5.23
CA GLY A 411 -0.65 8.03 4.52
C GLY A 411 -0.84 7.48 3.10
N GLU A 412 -2.03 7.62 2.52
CA GLU A 412 -2.28 7.25 1.13
C GLU A 412 -1.89 8.37 0.17
N ASP A 413 -1.49 7.99 -1.05
CA ASP A 413 -1.45 8.89 -2.19
C ASP A 413 -2.75 8.73 -3.01
N PRO A 414 -3.72 9.65 -2.90
CA PRO A 414 -4.98 9.58 -3.61
C PRO A 414 -4.90 10.10 -5.06
N GLY A 415 -3.70 10.31 -5.62
CA GLY A 415 -3.53 10.98 -6.92
C GLY A 415 -4.33 10.36 -8.07
N ASN A 416 -4.64 9.06 -8.01
CA ASN A 416 -5.46 8.38 -9.02
C ASN A 416 -6.92 8.15 -8.60
N SER A 417 -7.32 8.59 -7.40
CA SER A 417 -8.73 8.61 -7.00
C SER A 417 -9.45 9.73 -7.75
N LEU A 418 -10.66 9.47 -8.25
CA LEU A 418 -11.44 10.41 -9.05
C LEU A 418 -12.86 10.54 -8.49
N TRP A 419 -13.36 11.77 -8.47
CA TRP A 419 -14.80 12.01 -8.55
C TRP A 419 -15.16 12.20 -10.01
N VAL A 420 -16.23 11.57 -10.46
CA VAL A 420 -16.67 11.64 -11.86
C VAL A 420 -18.16 11.88 -11.90
N SER A 421 -18.59 12.82 -12.73
CA SER A 421 -19.96 12.87 -13.18
C SER A 421 -20.04 12.66 -14.68
N GLU A 422 -20.69 11.57 -15.06
CA GLU A 422 -20.85 11.14 -16.44
C GLU A 422 -22.10 11.77 -17.05
N TYR A 423 -21.92 12.43 -18.20
CA TYR A 423 -23.06 12.81 -19.00
C TYR A 423 -23.64 11.57 -19.66
N MET A 424 -24.91 11.36 -19.36
CA MET A 424 -25.76 10.38 -19.98
C MET A 424 -26.82 11.14 -20.74
N PHE A 425 -27.10 10.75 -21.98
CA PHE A 425 -28.19 11.34 -22.74
C PHE A 425 -29.51 11.04 -22.04
N PRO A 426 -30.28 12.07 -21.62
CA PRO A 426 -31.62 11.84 -21.11
C PRO A 426 -32.46 11.04 -22.12
N GLY A 427 -33.01 9.91 -21.67
CA GLY A 427 -33.75 8.96 -22.52
C GLY A 427 -32.95 8.41 -23.71
N TRP A 428 -31.62 8.40 -23.64
CA TRP A 428 -30.70 7.97 -24.70
C TRP A 428 -30.95 8.67 -26.05
N ASN A 429 -31.33 9.95 -26.01
CA ASN A 429 -31.70 10.70 -27.22
C ASN A 429 -32.81 10.00 -28.05
N ASN A 430 -33.76 9.36 -27.36
CA ASN A 430 -34.86 8.58 -27.94
C ASN A 430 -34.44 7.30 -28.68
N THR A 431 -33.24 6.79 -28.43
CA THR A 431 -32.72 5.55 -29.05
C THR A 431 -32.83 4.32 -28.14
N GLY A 432 -33.20 4.52 -26.88
CA GLY A 432 -33.39 3.46 -25.90
C GLY A 432 -34.65 2.62 -26.11
N PRO A 433 -34.95 1.71 -25.17
CA PRO A 433 -36.12 0.83 -25.25
C PRO A 433 -37.46 1.59 -25.24
N SER A 434 -38.51 0.95 -25.75
CA SER A 434 -39.86 1.52 -25.87
C SER A 434 -40.53 1.84 -24.52
N SER A 435 -40.08 1.21 -23.44
CA SER A 435 -40.50 1.48 -22.05
C SER A 435 -39.52 0.86 -21.06
N ASP A 436 -39.58 1.28 -19.79
CA ASP A 436 -38.77 0.75 -18.69
C ASP A 436 -39.02 -0.75 -18.41
N ASN A 437 -40.13 -1.32 -18.89
CA ASN A 437 -40.44 -2.75 -18.73
C ASN A 437 -39.96 -3.61 -19.91
N ALA A 438 -39.46 -3.00 -21.00
CA ALA A 438 -39.03 -3.72 -22.20
C ALA A 438 -37.72 -4.48 -21.99
N THR A 439 -36.91 -4.06 -21.02
CA THR A 439 -35.61 -4.65 -20.64
C THR A 439 -35.58 -4.87 -19.13
N ALA A 440 -34.60 -5.64 -18.64
CA ALA A 440 -34.49 -5.92 -17.22
C ALA A 440 -34.08 -4.68 -16.41
N TRP A 441 -33.06 -3.96 -16.89
CA TRP A 441 -32.71 -2.65 -16.31
C TRP A 441 -33.66 -1.59 -16.89
N PRO A 442 -34.50 -0.93 -16.09
CA PRO A 442 -35.41 0.12 -16.55
C PRO A 442 -34.64 1.39 -16.94
N HIS A 443 -34.11 1.42 -18.16
CA HIS A 443 -33.26 2.51 -18.62
C HIS A 443 -33.93 3.39 -19.68
N SER A 444 -35.21 3.23 -20.01
CA SER A 444 -35.87 4.14 -20.96
C SER A 444 -35.92 5.59 -20.45
N THR A 445 -35.93 5.76 -19.12
CA THR A 445 -35.93 7.05 -18.42
C THR A 445 -34.54 7.48 -17.91
N SER A 446 -33.46 6.98 -18.52
CA SER A 446 -32.08 7.27 -18.07
C SER A 446 -31.72 8.74 -18.11
N ALA A 447 -30.81 9.13 -17.23
CA ALA A 447 -30.21 10.45 -17.10
C ALA A 447 -28.80 10.28 -16.53
N HIS A 448 -28.22 11.32 -15.92
CA HIS A 448 -26.81 11.40 -15.58
C HIS A 448 -26.40 10.48 -14.41
N ILE A 449 -25.10 10.22 -14.27
CA ILE A 449 -24.54 9.41 -13.19
C ILE A 449 -23.41 10.17 -12.51
N THR A 450 -23.41 10.25 -11.18
CA THR A 450 -22.25 10.68 -10.39
C THR A 450 -21.69 9.49 -9.63
N LEU A 451 -20.37 9.33 -9.66
CA LEU A 451 -19.68 8.17 -9.10
C LEU A 451 -18.35 8.53 -8.45
N SER A 452 -17.96 7.67 -7.51
CA SER A 452 -16.64 7.69 -6.86
C SER A 452 -15.79 6.56 -7.43
N SER A 453 -14.59 6.90 -7.91
CA SER A 453 -13.54 5.96 -8.27
C SER A 453 -12.38 6.13 -7.29
N LEU A 454 -12.48 5.54 -6.10
CA LEU A 454 -11.48 5.71 -5.04
C LEU A 454 -10.47 4.57 -5.07
N LEU A 455 -9.20 4.92 -4.99
CA LEU A 455 -8.08 4.00 -5.00
C LEU A 455 -7.25 4.16 -3.72
N TRP A 456 -6.76 3.04 -3.22
CA TRP A 456 -5.91 3.00 -2.02
C TRP A 456 -4.94 1.81 -2.10
N SER A 457 -3.87 1.88 -1.31
CA SER A 457 -2.80 0.88 -1.29
C SER A 457 -2.80 0.04 -0.01
N ASN A 458 -3.11 0.66 1.13
CA ASN A 458 -3.16 0.03 2.44
C ASN A 458 -4.57 -0.51 2.73
N GLN A 459 -4.73 -1.84 2.82
CA GLN A 459 -6.04 -2.45 2.99
C GLN A 459 -6.80 -2.01 4.26
N SER A 460 -6.12 -1.48 5.28
CA SER A 460 -6.80 -0.93 6.46
C SER A 460 -7.72 0.25 6.14
N ASN A 461 -7.48 0.93 5.01
CA ASN A 461 -8.28 2.06 4.56
C ASN A 461 -9.61 1.68 3.90
N ALA A 462 -9.86 0.39 3.63
CA ALA A 462 -11.09 -0.07 2.98
C ALA A 462 -12.36 0.38 3.70
N ALA A 463 -12.40 0.26 5.04
CA ALA A 463 -13.56 0.67 5.84
C ALA A 463 -13.83 2.18 5.75
N TYR A 464 -12.77 2.99 5.74
CA TYR A 464 -12.89 4.43 5.56
C TYR A 464 -13.41 4.78 4.16
N VAL A 465 -12.87 4.13 3.13
CA VAL A 465 -13.32 4.31 1.74
C VAL A 465 -14.81 3.95 1.59
N ASP A 466 -15.25 2.82 2.14
CA ASP A 466 -16.67 2.39 2.11
C ASP A 466 -17.59 3.34 2.89
N GLU A 467 -17.16 3.85 4.05
CA GLU A 467 -17.91 4.86 4.82
C GLU A 467 -18.10 6.14 3.99
N ARG A 468 -17.02 6.65 3.40
CA ARG A 468 -17.04 7.89 2.60
C ARG A 468 -17.85 7.74 1.33
N ASP A 469 -17.80 6.58 0.69
CA ASP A 469 -18.65 6.26 -0.45
C ASP A 469 -20.13 6.20 -0.06
N SER A 470 -20.46 5.64 1.10
CA SER A 470 -21.83 5.61 1.64
C SER A 470 -22.37 7.03 1.84
N VAL A 471 -21.56 7.94 2.41
CA VAL A 471 -21.92 9.36 2.56
C VAL A 471 -22.22 10.02 1.21
N MET A 472 -21.41 9.75 0.18
CA MET A 472 -21.65 10.24 -1.18
C MET A 472 -22.97 9.72 -1.74
N MET A 473 -23.21 8.40 -1.64
CA MET A 473 -24.43 7.77 -2.18
C MET A 473 -25.69 8.23 -1.46
N ASP A 474 -25.63 8.44 -0.15
CA ASP A 474 -26.75 8.95 0.66
C ASP A 474 -27.10 10.40 0.28
N TYR A 475 -26.08 11.24 0.05
CA TYR A 475 -26.29 12.60 -0.45
C TYR A 475 -26.97 12.57 -1.83
N LEU A 476 -26.43 11.78 -2.77
CA LEU A 476 -26.99 11.66 -4.13
C LEU A 476 -28.43 11.13 -4.11
N ARG A 477 -28.74 10.21 -3.19
CA ARG A 477 -30.11 9.70 -3.00
C ARG A 477 -31.04 10.82 -2.53
N SER A 478 -30.63 11.55 -1.51
CA SER A 478 -31.40 12.68 -0.96
C SER A 478 -31.62 13.77 -2.01
N TYR A 479 -30.60 14.03 -2.85
CA TYR A 479 -30.70 14.97 -3.95
C TYR A 479 -31.74 14.52 -4.97
N GLN A 480 -31.68 13.28 -5.47
CA GLN A 480 -32.67 12.78 -6.42
C GLN A 480 -34.09 12.75 -5.83
N GLU A 481 -34.24 12.38 -4.55
CA GLU A 481 -35.54 12.43 -3.85
C GLU A 481 -36.10 13.85 -3.69
N SER A 482 -35.24 14.87 -3.73
CA SER A 482 -35.64 16.28 -3.64
C SER A 482 -36.15 16.86 -4.96
N LEU A 483 -35.88 16.18 -6.09
CA LEU A 483 -36.27 16.63 -7.42
C LEU A 483 -37.72 16.24 -7.73
N ASP A 484 -38.48 17.16 -8.32
CA ASP A 484 -39.78 16.86 -8.93
C ASP A 484 -39.57 16.25 -10.33
N ALA A 485 -39.08 15.00 -10.35
CA ALA A 485 -38.64 14.31 -11.55
C ALA A 485 -39.19 12.87 -11.63
N PRO A 486 -39.23 12.27 -12.83
CA PRO A 486 -39.56 10.85 -12.99
C PRO A 486 -38.62 9.94 -12.19
N ALA A 487 -39.06 8.71 -11.94
CA ALA A 487 -38.20 7.67 -11.37
C ALA A 487 -36.97 7.47 -12.27
N ILE A 488 -35.81 7.33 -11.64
CA ILE A 488 -34.52 7.06 -12.28
C ILE A 488 -33.88 5.87 -11.57
N TYR A 489 -33.11 5.09 -12.32
CA TYR A 489 -32.57 3.84 -11.81
C TYR A 489 -31.05 3.75 -11.98
N ASP A 490 -30.39 3.22 -10.96
CA ASP A 490 -28.95 3.08 -10.87
C ASP A 490 -28.45 2.01 -11.84
N TYR A 491 -27.26 2.23 -12.40
CA TYR A 491 -26.68 1.33 -13.38
C TYR A 491 -26.22 0.01 -12.71
N PRO A 492 -26.70 -1.18 -13.15
CA PRO A 492 -26.40 -2.44 -12.49
C PRO A 492 -24.91 -2.76 -12.37
N ASN A 493 -24.07 -2.35 -13.33
CA ASN A 493 -22.63 -2.65 -13.25
C ASN A 493 -21.86 -1.76 -12.25
N TYR A 494 -22.49 -0.72 -11.68
CA TYR A 494 -21.93 0.14 -10.63
C TYR A 494 -22.59 -0.08 -9.25
N LEU A 495 -23.31 -1.20 -9.11
CA LEU A 495 -23.95 -1.63 -7.86
C LEU A 495 -22.97 -1.67 -6.69
N ALA A 496 -23.41 -1.18 -5.54
CA ALA A 496 -22.75 -1.36 -4.25
C ALA A 496 -23.45 -2.47 -3.43
N PRO A 497 -22.78 -3.07 -2.43
CA PRO A 497 -23.40 -4.09 -1.57
C PRO A 497 -24.65 -3.59 -0.81
N TYR A 498 -24.74 -2.28 -0.55
CA TYR A 498 -25.87 -1.65 0.12
C TYR A 498 -26.92 -1.07 -0.85
N SER A 499 -26.74 -1.19 -2.17
CA SER A 499 -27.73 -0.74 -3.15
C SER A 499 -29.07 -1.44 -2.92
N LYS A 500 -30.17 -0.69 -3.11
CA LYS A 500 -31.52 -1.23 -2.96
C LYS A 500 -32.04 -1.73 -4.31
N PRO A 501 -32.76 -2.87 -4.35
CA PRO A 501 -33.28 -3.40 -5.61
C PRO A 501 -34.17 -2.43 -6.38
N GLU A 502 -35.03 -1.70 -5.69
CA GLU A 502 -35.94 -0.72 -6.28
C GLU A 502 -35.23 0.50 -6.87
N GLU A 503 -34.05 0.85 -6.34
CA GLU A 503 -33.21 1.94 -6.88
C GLU A 503 -32.54 1.52 -8.19
N VAL A 504 -32.48 0.21 -8.52
CA VAL A 504 -31.73 -0.33 -9.68
C VAL A 504 -32.67 -0.88 -10.74
N TRP A 505 -33.69 -1.64 -10.34
CA TRP A 505 -34.63 -2.27 -11.27
C TRP A 505 -36.07 -1.78 -11.11
N GLY A 506 -36.38 -1.00 -10.06
CA GLY A 506 -37.77 -0.75 -9.70
C GLY A 506 -38.49 -2.02 -9.25
N VAL A 507 -39.64 -1.83 -8.60
CA VAL A 507 -40.36 -2.92 -7.94
C VAL A 507 -40.86 -3.98 -8.95
N GLU A 508 -41.35 -3.57 -10.11
CA GLU A 508 -41.92 -4.50 -11.10
C GLU A 508 -40.86 -5.38 -11.76
N ASN A 509 -39.79 -4.80 -12.32
CA ASN A 509 -38.75 -5.59 -12.96
C ASN A 509 -37.98 -6.43 -11.94
N PHE A 510 -37.74 -5.92 -10.72
CA PHE A 510 -37.12 -6.72 -9.67
C PHE A 510 -37.93 -7.98 -9.34
N ASN A 511 -39.24 -7.86 -9.14
CA ASN A 511 -40.11 -9.02 -8.89
C ASN A 511 -40.10 -10.01 -10.06
N ARG A 512 -40.09 -9.51 -11.30
CA ARG A 512 -39.98 -10.37 -12.48
C ARG A 512 -38.64 -11.10 -12.53
N LEU A 513 -37.54 -10.45 -12.14
CA LEU A 513 -36.23 -11.11 -12.04
C LEU A 513 -36.22 -12.18 -10.94
N VAL A 514 -36.87 -11.94 -9.80
CA VAL A 514 -37.08 -12.96 -8.74
C VAL A 514 -37.83 -14.16 -9.29
N ASP A 515 -38.94 -13.96 -10.00
CA ASP A 515 -39.72 -15.05 -10.60
C ASP A 515 -38.91 -15.89 -11.60
N ILE A 516 -38.07 -15.22 -12.41
CA ILE A 516 -37.17 -15.89 -13.37
C ILE A 516 -36.09 -16.70 -12.63
N LYS A 517 -35.47 -16.11 -11.59
CA LYS A 517 -34.49 -16.79 -10.75
C LYS A 517 -35.11 -18.02 -10.08
N GLU A 518 -36.32 -17.90 -9.55
CA GLU A 518 -37.06 -19.01 -8.94
C GLU A 518 -37.38 -20.13 -9.92
N LYS A 519 -37.62 -19.78 -11.19
CA LYS A 519 -37.91 -20.75 -12.25
C LYS A 519 -36.68 -21.55 -12.70
N TYR A 520 -35.51 -20.91 -12.80
CA TYR A 520 -34.33 -21.50 -13.43
C TYR A 520 -33.19 -21.86 -12.47
N ASP A 521 -33.12 -21.21 -11.31
CA ASP A 521 -32.15 -21.46 -10.26
C ASP A 521 -32.81 -21.39 -8.86
N PRO A 522 -33.84 -22.23 -8.58
CA PRO A 522 -34.62 -22.14 -7.34
C PRO A 522 -33.79 -22.31 -6.06
N GLN A 523 -32.65 -23.02 -6.14
CA GLN A 523 -31.75 -23.23 -5.01
C GLN A 523 -30.74 -22.10 -4.82
N CYS A 524 -30.78 -21.08 -5.68
CA CYS A 524 -29.81 -19.99 -5.73
C CYS A 524 -28.36 -20.51 -5.70
N LEU A 525 -28.03 -21.40 -6.63
CA LEU A 525 -26.67 -21.93 -6.73
C LEU A 525 -25.74 -20.84 -7.24
N LEU A 526 -26.18 -20.04 -8.21
CA LEU A 526 -25.44 -18.85 -8.65
C LEU A 526 -25.69 -17.70 -7.67
N SER A 527 -24.90 -17.67 -6.60
CA SER A 527 -25.11 -16.86 -5.39
C SER A 527 -23.89 -16.01 -4.97
N ARG A 528 -22.94 -15.78 -5.88
CA ARG A 528 -21.76 -14.95 -5.58
C ARG A 528 -22.07 -13.46 -5.70
N GLY A 529 -21.48 -12.65 -4.82
CA GLY A 529 -21.58 -11.19 -4.88
C GLY A 529 -22.97 -10.66 -4.55
N VAL A 530 -23.46 -9.72 -5.36
CA VAL A 530 -24.81 -9.15 -5.28
C VAL A 530 -25.79 -10.08 -6.02
N VAL A 531 -26.87 -10.52 -5.35
CA VAL A 531 -27.71 -11.65 -5.81
C VAL A 531 -29.20 -11.34 -5.71
N ILE A 532 -29.97 -11.77 -6.71
CA ILE A 532 -31.44 -11.79 -6.62
C ILE A 532 -31.88 -13.04 -5.83
N PRO A 533 -32.54 -12.87 -4.67
CA PRO A 533 -32.83 -13.97 -3.77
C PRO A 533 -33.94 -14.89 -4.30
N THR A 534 -33.91 -16.16 -3.87
CA THR A 534 -34.95 -17.17 -4.11
C THR A 534 -35.63 -17.56 -2.79
N LYS A 535 -36.73 -18.34 -2.84
CA LYS A 535 -37.37 -18.83 -1.61
C LYS A 535 -36.48 -19.78 -0.81
N ALA A 536 -35.64 -20.56 -1.50
CA ALA A 536 -34.66 -21.44 -0.84
C ALA A 536 -33.49 -20.67 -0.21
N TYR A 537 -33.38 -19.38 -0.53
CA TYR A 537 -32.27 -18.51 -0.20
C TYR A 537 -32.81 -17.19 0.40
N ALA A 538 -33.85 -17.29 1.23
CA ALA A 538 -34.53 -16.13 1.80
C ALA A 538 -33.75 -15.51 2.97
N VAL A 539 -33.64 -14.18 2.92
CA VAL A 539 -32.89 -13.31 3.84
C VAL A 539 -33.64 -13.13 5.17
N PRO A 540 -32.95 -13.00 6.33
CA PRO A 540 -33.54 -12.45 7.54
C PRO A 540 -34.28 -11.13 7.30
N SER A 541 -35.40 -10.90 7.99
CA SER A 541 -36.38 -9.83 7.71
C SER A 541 -35.87 -8.38 7.85
N ASP A 542 -34.67 -8.20 8.38
CA ASP A 542 -33.95 -6.93 8.58
C ASP A 542 -33.07 -6.51 7.38
N LEU A 543 -32.81 -7.42 6.43
CA LEU A 543 -32.00 -7.19 5.22
C LEU A 543 -32.85 -7.17 3.92
N SER A 544 -34.18 -7.27 4.02
CA SER A 544 -35.08 -7.37 2.86
C SER A 544 -35.07 -6.19 1.89
N ASN A 545 -34.37 -5.09 2.24
CA ASN A 545 -34.31 -3.86 1.45
C ASN A 545 -32.97 -3.66 0.71
N HIS A 546 -32.03 -4.62 0.76
CA HIS A 546 -30.72 -4.56 0.11
C HIS A 546 -30.49 -5.77 -0.81
N ILE A 547 -29.71 -5.62 -1.89
CA ILE A 547 -29.40 -6.72 -2.84
C ILE A 547 -28.28 -7.66 -2.31
N THR A 548 -28.09 -7.76 -0.99
CA THR A 548 -27.07 -8.61 -0.37
C THR A 548 -27.68 -9.77 0.41
N CYS A 549 -27.45 -10.98 -0.09
CA CYS A 549 -27.60 -12.21 0.68
C CYS A 549 -26.45 -13.15 0.28
N THR A 550 -25.48 -13.33 1.17
CA THR A 550 -24.39 -14.30 1.02
C THR A 550 -24.76 -15.60 1.75
N LYS A 551 -24.57 -16.75 1.09
CA LYS A 551 -24.67 -18.08 1.68
C LYS A 551 -23.51 -18.17 2.67
N ASN A 552 -23.84 -18.06 3.96
CA ASN A 552 -22.92 -18.15 5.10
C ASN A 552 -21.41 -18.07 4.77
N THR A 553 -20.88 -16.86 4.76
CA THR A 553 -19.57 -16.58 5.35
C THR A 553 -19.82 -15.53 6.43
N THR A 554 -19.37 -15.85 7.63
CA THR A 554 -19.80 -15.32 8.94
C THR A 554 -19.86 -13.79 9.04
N LEU A 555 -21.04 -13.21 8.81
CA LEU A 555 -21.48 -11.92 9.37
C LEU A 555 -22.54 -12.22 10.43
N LEU A 556 -22.16 -12.20 11.70
CA LEU A 556 -23.11 -12.28 12.81
C LEU A 556 -23.68 -10.87 13.06
N ASN A 557 -24.87 -10.61 12.53
CA ASN A 557 -25.70 -9.49 12.97
C ASN A 557 -26.55 -9.88 14.19
N LEU A 558 -26.52 -8.96 15.16
CA LEU A 558 -27.38 -8.87 16.34
C LEU A 558 -28.87 -8.82 15.93
N PRO A 559 -29.80 -9.42 16.70
CA PRO A 559 -31.22 -9.11 16.57
C PRO A 559 -31.69 -8.11 17.65
N MET A 560 -32.29 -7.00 17.20
CA MET A 560 -33.47 -6.40 17.86
C MET A 560 -34.69 -6.85 17.03
N ALA A 561 -35.78 -7.38 17.59
CA ALA A 561 -36.69 -6.64 18.45
C ALA A 561 -37.62 -7.54 19.29
N ASP A 562 -38.06 -6.93 20.40
CA ASP A 562 -39.32 -7.06 21.13
C ASP A 562 -39.89 -8.44 21.49
N CYS A 563 -39.73 -8.68 22.80
CA CYS A 563 -40.52 -9.53 23.67
C CYS A 563 -42.04 -9.46 23.44
N VAL A 564 -42.65 -10.63 23.22
CA VAL A 564 -43.89 -10.97 23.93
C VAL A 564 -43.56 -12.04 24.96
N LEU A 565 -43.28 -11.57 26.16
CA LEU A 565 -43.25 -12.35 27.38
C LEU A 565 -44.65 -12.95 27.61
N HIS A 566 -44.73 -14.27 27.82
CA HIS A 566 -45.54 -14.82 28.91
C HIS A 566 -44.70 -15.84 29.68
N GLY A 567 -44.17 -15.38 30.82
CA GLY A 567 -44.04 -16.22 32.01
C GLY A 567 -42.71 -16.90 32.26
N ALA A 568 -41.66 -16.13 32.61
CA ALA A 568 -40.86 -16.34 33.82
C ALA A 568 -39.76 -15.26 33.90
N SER A 569 -39.87 -14.36 34.88
CA SER A 569 -38.94 -13.26 35.11
C SER A 569 -37.58 -13.76 35.61
N MET A 570 -36.50 -13.48 34.88
CA MET A 570 -35.19 -13.16 35.46
C MET A 570 -34.51 -12.10 34.58
N SER A 571 -34.19 -10.95 35.18
CA SER A 571 -33.55 -9.79 34.57
C SER A 571 -32.08 -10.07 34.21
N ALA A 572 -31.67 -9.88 32.95
CA ALA A 572 -30.26 -9.83 32.55
C ALA A 572 -29.86 -8.37 32.32
N GLY A 573 -28.95 -7.85 33.15
CA GLY A 573 -28.20 -6.64 32.87
C GLY A 573 -26.86 -6.98 32.22
N ASP A 574 -26.32 -6.04 31.43
CA ASP A 574 -24.95 -6.06 30.89
C ASP A 574 -23.92 -6.26 32.02
N ASP A 575 -23.29 -7.43 32.10
CA ASP A 575 -22.25 -7.72 33.10
C ASP A 575 -20.86 -7.66 32.42
N GLN A 576 -20.41 -6.43 32.10
CA GLN A 576 -19.04 -6.18 31.61
C GLN A 576 -17.99 -6.44 32.69
N TYR A 577 -16.79 -6.87 32.29
CA TYR A 577 -15.69 -7.07 33.22
C TYR A 577 -15.10 -5.73 33.69
N GLU A 578 -14.99 -5.55 35.01
CA GLU A 578 -14.35 -4.40 35.64
C GLU A 578 -12.99 -4.80 36.24
N TYR A 579 -11.96 -3.99 35.99
CA TYR A 579 -10.63 -4.22 36.52
C TYR A 579 -10.56 -3.94 38.02
N THR A 580 -9.93 -4.86 38.77
CA THR A 580 -9.52 -4.58 40.14
C THR A 580 -8.21 -3.78 40.14
N PRO A 581 -8.13 -2.66 40.88
CA PRO A 581 -6.90 -1.88 40.99
C PRO A 581 -5.74 -2.71 41.53
N LEU A 582 -4.54 -2.49 41.00
CA LEU A 582 -3.30 -3.05 41.55
C LEU A 582 -2.97 -2.30 42.85
N SER A 583 -2.63 -3.05 43.89
CA SER A 583 -2.41 -2.52 45.24
C SER A 583 -0.95 -2.19 45.50
N GLU A 584 -0.02 -2.85 44.81
CA GLU A 584 1.43 -2.72 45.04
C GLU A 584 2.18 -2.24 43.77
N PRO A 585 3.27 -1.45 43.90
CA PRO A 585 4.04 -0.95 42.77
C PRO A 585 4.66 -2.01 41.85
N ASP A 586 4.95 -3.21 42.37
CA ASP A 586 5.56 -4.33 41.64
C ASP A 586 4.59 -5.46 41.29
N GLU A 587 3.30 -5.20 41.44
CA GLU A 587 2.22 -6.13 41.10
C GLU A 587 1.91 -6.10 39.61
N ILE A 588 1.66 -7.26 39.02
CA ILE A 588 1.22 -7.46 37.65
C ILE A 588 -0.02 -8.36 37.63
N ARG A 589 -0.90 -8.20 36.64
CA ARG A 589 -1.95 -9.18 36.35
C ARG A 589 -1.45 -10.17 35.30
N CYS A 590 -1.75 -11.45 35.46
CA CYS A 590 -1.59 -12.45 34.42
C CYS A 590 -2.93 -13.08 34.05
N LEU A 591 -3.10 -13.36 32.77
CA LEU A 591 -4.20 -14.05 32.15
C LEU A 591 -4.01 -15.57 32.27
N ILE A 592 -4.86 -16.24 33.05
CA ILE A 592 -4.95 -17.70 33.07
C ILE A 592 -5.94 -18.11 31.98
N LEU A 593 -5.43 -18.40 30.78
CA LEU A 593 -6.21 -18.84 29.63
C LEU A 593 -6.61 -20.31 29.80
N LYS A 594 -7.90 -20.63 29.69
CA LYS A 594 -8.38 -22.02 29.73
C LYS A 594 -8.00 -22.78 28.46
N CYS A 595 -7.86 -24.10 28.59
CA CYS A 595 -7.66 -24.98 27.45
C CYS A 595 -8.86 -25.01 26.51
N GLY A 596 -8.62 -25.41 25.26
CA GLY A 596 -9.67 -25.69 24.27
C GLY A 596 -9.10 -25.79 22.86
N SER A 597 -9.91 -26.24 21.90
CA SER A 597 -9.51 -26.43 20.50
C SER A 597 -10.41 -25.68 19.51
N GLY A 598 -9.95 -25.56 18.25
CA GLY A 598 -10.74 -25.00 17.13
C GLY A 598 -11.41 -23.68 17.48
N ASP A 599 -12.73 -23.62 17.29
CA ASP A 599 -13.60 -22.46 17.50
C ASP A 599 -14.19 -22.32 18.92
N GLU A 600 -13.85 -23.23 19.85
CA GLU A 600 -14.36 -23.14 21.23
C GLU A 600 -14.08 -21.75 21.85
N PRO A 601 -15.04 -21.13 22.55
CA PRO A 601 -14.90 -19.77 23.08
C PRO A 601 -13.68 -19.58 23.97
N LEU A 602 -13.00 -18.43 23.85
CA LEU A 602 -11.94 -18.05 24.77
C LEU A 602 -12.53 -17.73 26.16
N SER A 603 -11.97 -18.33 27.20
CA SER A 603 -12.33 -18.03 28.60
C SER A 603 -11.06 -17.98 29.46
N CYS A 604 -11.04 -17.05 30.39
CA CYS A 604 -9.88 -16.81 31.23
C CYS A 604 -10.23 -16.36 32.66
N GLN A 605 -9.19 -16.26 33.48
CA GLN A 605 -9.20 -15.58 34.77
C GLN A 605 -8.02 -14.63 34.82
N LEU A 606 -8.21 -13.42 35.34
CA LEU A 606 -7.10 -12.52 35.68
C LEU A 606 -6.71 -12.68 37.14
N ARG A 607 -5.42 -12.90 37.39
CA ARG A 607 -4.89 -13.01 38.75
C ARG A 607 -3.67 -12.12 38.90
N SER A 608 -3.63 -11.39 40.00
CA SER A 608 -2.49 -10.54 40.32
C SER A 608 -1.36 -11.33 41.00
N PHE A 609 -0.12 -10.96 40.68
CA PHE A 609 1.10 -11.53 41.23
C PHE A 609 2.11 -10.42 41.48
N ARG A 610 2.92 -10.54 42.52
CA ARG A 610 4.08 -9.67 42.70
C ARG A 610 5.28 -10.22 41.94
N LEU A 611 5.93 -9.41 41.12
CA LEU A 611 7.14 -9.83 40.42
C LEU A 611 8.26 -10.25 41.40
N GLY A 612 8.31 -9.67 42.61
CA GLY A 612 9.25 -10.10 43.66
C GLY A 612 9.12 -11.57 44.07
N GLU A 613 7.94 -12.18 43.90
CA GLU A 613 7.66 -13.58 44.23
C GLU A 613 8.06 -14.56 43.12
N LYS A 614 8.57 -14.04 41.99
CA LYS A 614 8.96 -14.82 40.80
C LYS A 614 7.84 -15.75 40.29
N PRO A 615 6.68 -15.20 39.91
CA PRO A 615 5.58 -15.99 39.37
C PRO A 615 6.00 -16.68 38.07
N VAL A 616 5.39 -17.83 37.78
CA VAL A 616 5.64 -18.60 36.56
C VAL A 616 4.56 -18.26 35.52
N TYR A 617 4.98 -17.64 34.42
CA TYR A 617 4.11 -17.23 33.31
C TYR A 617 4.93 -17.09 32.01
N GLU A 618 4.25 -17.05 30.89
CA GLU A 618 4.81 -16.71 29.58
C GLU A 618 4.28 -15.35 29.13
N ALA A 619 5.04 -14.60 28.34
CA ALA A 619 4.60 -13.31 27.80
C ALA A 619 4.25 -13.47 26.32
N ILE A 620 3.17 -12.84 25.86
CA ILE A 620 2.82 -12.84 24.43
C ILE A 620 3.26 -11.51 23.80
N SER A 621 3.66 -11.57 22.54
CA SER A 621 4.08 -10.43 21.73
C SER A 621 3.40 -10.54 20.36
N TYR A 622 2.60 -9.54 20.01
CA TYR A 622 1.75 -9.57 18.81
C TYR A 622 1.47 -8.15 18.36
N VAL A 623 1.20 -7.95 17.07
CA VAL A 623 0.80 -6.63 16.53
C VAL A 623 -0.57 -6.28 17.11
N TRP A 624 -0.72 -5.12 17.75
CA TRP A 624 -2.00 -4.74 18.39
C TRP A 624 -3.17 -4.66 17.40
N GLY A 625 -2.88 -4.30 16.14
CA GLY A 625 -3.86 -4.10 15.08
C GLY A 625 -4.65 -2.81 15.27
N GLU A 626 -5.73 -2.66 14.50
CA GLU A 626 -6.68 -1.58 14.69
C GLU A 626 -7.27 -1.62 16.13
N PRO A 627 -7.48 -0.47 16.80
CA PRO A 627 -8.01 -0.41 18.17
C PRO A 627 -9.52 -0.74 18.24
N VAL A 628 -10.01 -1.58 17.33
CA VAL A 628 -11.39 -2.02 17.24
C VAL A 628 -11.61 -3.20 18.19
N MET A 629 -12.39 -2.96 19.24
CA MET A 629 -12.70 -3.92 20.31
C MET A 629 -13.90 -4.82 19.95
N ASN A 630 -13.85 -5.46 18.78
CA ASN A 630 -14.94 -6.25 18.20
C ASN A 630 -14.98 -7.73 18.65
N HIS A 631 -13.90 -8.26 19.22
CA HIS A 631 -13.87 -9.61 19.79
C HIS A 631 -14.08 -9.60 21.30
N SER A 632 -14.29 -10.77 21.89
CA SER A 632 -14.58 -10.91 23.32
C SER A 632 -13.97 -12.17 23.91
N ILE A 633 -13.55 -12.07 25.16
CA ILE A 633 -13.11 -13.19 25.99
C ILE A 633 -13.92 -13.21 27.29
N LEU A 634 -14.31 -14.40 27.76
CA LEU A 634 -15.04 -14.54 29.02
C LEU A 634 -14.07 -14.56 30.20
N CYS A 635 -13.91 -13.42 30.87
CA CYS A 635 -13.07 -13.24 32.06
C CYS A 635 -13.91 -13.37 33.32
N HIS A 636 -13.66 -14.40 34.14
CA HIS A 636 -14.48 -14.71 35.33
C HIS A 636 -15.98 -14.86 35.05
N GLY A 637 -16.36 -15.26 33.83
CA GLY A 637 -17.75 -15.37 33.41
C GLY A 637 -18.37 -14.06 32.92
N ARG A 638 -17.63 -12.94 32.98
CA ARG A 638 -18.03 -11.63 32.43
C ARG A 638 -17.34 -11.36 31.10
N THR A 639 -17.95 -10.51 30.29
CA THR A 639 -17.41 -10.18 28.95
C THR A 639 -16.32 -9.12 29.05
N LEU A 640 -15.13 -9.43 28.54
CA LEU A 640 -14.05 -8.47 28.31
C LEU A 640 -13.83 -8.33 26.80
N LYS A 641 -13.91 -7.10 26.27
CA LYS A 641 -13.67 -6.82 24.85
C LYS A 641 -12.17 -6.82 24.55
N ILE A 642 -11.80 -7.38 23.40
CA ILE A 642 -10.41 -7.50 22.94
C ILE A 642 -10.33 -7.25 21.42
N THR A 643 -9.14 -6.92 20.92
CA THR A 643 -8.91 -6.77 19.48
C THR A 643 -8.84 -8.12 18.76
N ALA A 644 -9.03 -8.10 17.44
CA ALA A 644 -8.91 -9.30 16.58
C ALA A 644 -7.52 -9.96 16.71
N ASN A 645 -6.46 -9.16 16.68
CA ASN A 645 -5.10 -9.68 16.73
C ASN A 645 -4.79 -10.37 18.07
N LEU A 646 -5.26 -9.81 19.20
CA LEU A 646 -5.12 -10.49 20.48
C LEU A 646 -5.96 -11.77 20.53
N HIS A 647 -7.18 -11.73 20.01
CA HIS A 647 -8.03 -12.91 19.95
C HIS A 647 -7.34 -14.04 19.17
N GLU A 648 -6.76 -13.75 18.01
CA GLU A 648 -5.99 -14.70 17.22
C GLU A 648 -4.73 -15.19 17.93
N ALA A 649 -3.93 -14.28 18.50
CA ALA A 649 -2.72 -14.61 19.24
C ALA A 649 -3.01 -15.54 20.44
N LEU A 650 -4.10 -15.29 21.17
CA LEU A 650 -4.56 -16.14 22.25
C LEU A 650 -5.01 -17.51 21.75
N ARG A 651 -5.64 -17.61 20.57
CA ARG A 651 -6.01 -18.90 19.96
C ARG A 651 -4.78 -19.68 19.50
N GLN A 652 -3.87 -19.04 18.77
CA GLN A 652 -2.64 -19.68 18.25
C GLN A 652 -1.77 -20.23 19.39
N THR A 653 -1.77 -19.55 20.53
CA THR A 653 -1.01 -19.97 21.72
C THR A 653 -1.83 -20.82 22.72
N ARG A 654 -3.14 -21.03 22.50
CA ARG A 654 -3.99 -21.84 23.39
C ARG A 654 -3.60 -23.30 23.32
N LEU A 655 -3.44 -23.93 24.48
CA LEU A 655 -3.21 -25.37 24.55
C LEU A 655 -4.54 -26.13 24.57
N PRO A 656 -4.63 -27.30 23.93
CA PRO A 656 -5.88 -28.05 23.81
C PRO A 656 -6.37 -28.64 25.13
N THR A 657 -5.45 -29.03 26.03
CA THR A 657 -5.78 -29.81 27.24
C THR A 657 -5.34 -29.15 28.54
N GLU A 658 -4.52 -28.11 28.48
CA GLU A 658 -3.94 -27.48 29.67
C GLU A 658 -4.18 -25.98 29.68
N ARG A 659 -4.40 -25.42 30.86
CA ARG A 659 -4.47 -23.95 31.02
C ARG A 659 -3.08 -23.36 30.83
N ARG A 660 -3.02 -22.15 30.28
CA ARG A 660 -1.77 -21.40 30.06
C ARG A 660 -1.79 -20.10 30.86
N VAL A 661 -0.70 -19.78 31.55
CA VAL A 661 -0.57 -18.52 32.30
C VAL A 661 0.21 -17.54 31.44
N LEU A 662 -0.48 -16.54 30.92
CA LEU A 662 0.02 -15.58 29.95
C LEU A 662 0.04 -14.18 30.53
N TRP A 663 0.98 -13.36 30.08
CA TRP A 663 0.94 -11.90 30.22
C TRP A 663 0.77 -11.29 28.83
N ALA A 664 -0.30 -10.52 28.65
CA ALA A 664 -0.65 -9.81 27.43
C ALA A 664 -1.04 -8.38 27.81
N ASP A 665 -0.25 -7.40 27.41
CA ASP A 665 -0.36 -5.99 27.78
C ASP A 665 -1.79 -5.41 27.70
N SER A 666 -2.50 -5.64 26.60
CA SER A 666 -3.85 -5.12 26.37
C SER A 666 -4.92 -5.62 27.35
N ILE A 667 -4.74 -6.79 27.98
CA ILE A 667 -5.65 -7.34 29.01
C ILE A 667 -5.04 -7.22 30.41
N CYS A 668 -3.73 -7.42 30.53
CA CYS A 668 -3.07 -7.47 31.82
C CYS A 668 -2.90 -6.06 32.41
N ILE A 669 -2.93 -5.03 31.57
CA ILE A 669 -2.92 -3.62 31.96
C ILE A 669 -4.32 -3.04 31.74
N ASN A 670 -4.85 -2.33 32.74
CA ASN A 670 -6.03 -1.51 32.55
C ASN A 670 -5.68 -0.27 31.71
N GLN A 671 -5.89 -0.36 30.40
CA GLN A 671 -5.53 0.69 29.44
C GLN A 671 -6.22 2.04 29.71
N ASN A 672 -7.34 2.04 30.45
CA ASN A 672 -8.08 3.26 30.80
C ASN A 672 -7.53 3.98 32.05
N ASP A 673 -6.64 3.34 32.82
CA ASP A 673 -5.95 3.98 33.94
C ASP A 673 -4.52 4.36 33.53
N ILE A 674 -4.32 5.64 33.20
CA ILE A 674 -3.04 6.20 32.76
C ILE A 674 -1.95 6.05 33.85
N THR A 675 -2.35 6.03 35.13
CA THR A 675 -1.41 5.84 36.25
C THR A 675 -0.95 4.39 36.29
N GLU A 676 -1.89 3.45 36.17
CA GLU A 676 -1.56 2.02 36.05
C GLU A 676 -0.71 1.75 34.80
N LYS A 677 -1.08 2.32 33.64
CA LYS A 677 -0.33 2.19 32.39
C LYS A 677 1.13 2.61 32.57
N GLY A 678 1.37 3.79 33.16
CA GLY A 678 2.73 4.27 33.45
C GLY A 678 3.50 3.33 34.40
N GLN A 679 2.84 2.83 35.43
CA GLN A 679 3.43 1.85 36.36
C GLN A 679 3.79 0.54 35.67
N GLN A 680 2.89 -0.02 34.85
CA GLN A 680 3.12 -1.29 34.15
C GLN A 680 4.18 -1.16 33.04
N VAL A 681 4.20 -0.04 32.31
CA VAL A 681 5.25 0.27 31.32
C VAL A 681 6.63 0.30 31.97
N ARG A 682 6.74 0.89 33.17
CA ARG A 682 7.99 0.85 33.96
C ARG A 682 8.43 -0.58 34.31
N LEU A 683 7.49 -1.53 34.40
CA LEU A 683 7.76 -2.93 34.71
C LEU A 683 7.99 -3.81 33.48
N MET A 684 7.63 -3.40 32.26
CA MET A 684 7.66 -4.25 31.06
C MET A 684 8.98 -4.99 30.87
N GLY A 685 10.12 -4.31 31.02
CA GLY A 685 11.41 -4.98 30.91
C GLY A 685 11.65 -6.07 31.95
N ARG A 686 11.17 -5.89 33.18
CA ARG A 686 11.19 -6.93 34.22
C ARG A 686 10.20 -8.04 33.92
N ILE A 687 9.04 -7.73 33.36
CA ILE A 687 8.00 -8.68 32.99
C ILE A 687 8.55 -9.66 31.95
N TYR A 688 9.05 -9.17 30.82
CA TYR A 688 9.63 -10.04 29.79
C TYR A 688 10.86 -10.80 30.29
N ARG A 689 11.77 -10.15 31.03
CA ARG A 689 12.97 -10.80 31.61
C ARG A 689 12.66 -11.91 32.63
N GLN A 690 11.55 -11.82 33.35
CA GLN A 690 11.13 -12.83 34.34
C GLN A 690 10.10 -13.83 33.81
N SER A 691 9.60 -13.64 32.59
CA SER A 691 8.78 -14.64 31.91
C SER A 691 9.59 -15.92 31.65
N GLN A 692 8.92 -17.06 31.48
CA GLN A 692 9.58 -18.29 31.05
C GLN A 692 10.09 -18.17 29.61
N ARG A 693 9.30 -17.54 28.75
CA ARG A 693 9.59 -17.24 27.34
C ARG A 693 8.61 -16.19 26.79
N ALA A 694 8.98 -15.56 25.69
CA ALA A 694 8.08 -14.79 24.85
C ALA A 694 7.49 -15.63 23.71
N LEU A 695 6.19 -15.43 23.44
CA LEU A 695 5.46 -16.05 22.34
C LEU A 695 5.14 -14.94 21.32
N ILE A 696 5.94 -14.86 20.27
CA ILE A 696 5.81 -13.87 19.20
C ILE A 696 4.83 -14.44 18.17
N THR A 697 3.66 -13.84 17.99
CA THR A 697 2.64 -14.35 17.08
C THR A 697 2.50 -13.44 15.86
N LEU A 698 2.77 -13.99 14.68
CA LEU A 698 2.68 -13.29 13.39
C LEU A 698 1.40 -13.66 12.62
N GLY A 699 0.46 -14.36 13.26
CA GLY A 699 -0.80 -14.79 12.63
C GLY A 699 -0.63 -15.96 11.66
N LEU A 700 -1.66 -16.19 10.86
CA LEU A 700 -1.70 -17.23 9.83
C LEU A 700 -0.77 -16.90 8.65
N ASP A 701 -0.10 -17.94 8.14
CA ASP A 701 0.65 -17.89 6.89
C ASP A 701 -0.37 -17.93 5.75
N TYR A 702 -0.60 -16.79 5.09
CA TYR A 702 -1.65 -16.64 4.08
C TYR A 702 -1.37 -17.58 2.89
N ILE A 703 -2.42 -18.26 2.44
CA ILE A 703 -2.38 -19.53 1.68
C ILE A 703 -1.79 -19.41 0.26
N SER A 704 -1.57 -18.20 -0.25
CA SER A 704 -1.14 -17.97 -1.63
C SER A 704 0.25 -18.50 -1.97
N THR A 705 1.16 -18.63 -0.98
CA THR A 705 2.47 -19.27 -1.06
C THR A 705 2.97 -19.57 0.36
N ILE A 706 2.76 -20.78 0.92
CA ILE A 706 3.18 -21.12 2.29
C ILE A 706 4.70 -20.85 2.48
N HIS A 707 5.06 -19.81 3.23
CA HIS A 707 6.45 -19.34 3.41
C HIS A 707 7.09 -19.81 4.72
N SER A 708 6.27 -20.12 5.73
CA SER A 708 6.71 -20.47 7.08
C SER A 708 7.64 -21.70 7.10
N GLY A 709 7.27 -22.78 6.40
CA GLY A 709 8.09 -23.99 6.29
C GLY A 709 9.48 -23.76 5.63
N PRO A 710 9.56 -23.19 4.42
CA PRO A 710 10.82 -22.83 3.78
C PRO A 710 11.71 -21.94 4.66
N ALA A 711 11.15 -20.90 5.29
CA ALA A 711 11.88 -20.01 6.20
C ALA A 711 12.47 -20.78 7.40
N VAL A 712 11.68 -21.63 8.05
CA VAL A 712 12.16 -22.47 9.18
C VAL A 712 13.31 -23.36 8.74
N SER A 713 13.22 -23.98 7.56
CA SER A 713 14.24 -24.89 7.05
C SER A 713 15.58 -24.19 6.80
N ILE A 714 15.57 -23.06 6.10
CA ILE A 714 16.81 -22.33 5.75
C ILE A 714 17.45 -21.67 6.98
N ILE A 715 16.64 -21.14 7.91
CA ILE A 715 17.13 -20.59 9.18
C ILE A 715 17.81 -21.68 10.01
N ARG A 716 17.19 -22.87 10.11
CA ARG A 716 17.77 -23.97 10.89
C ARG A 716 19.05 -24.50 10.28
N GLU A 717 19.09 -24.73 8.96
CA GLU A 717 20.30 -25.15 8.26
C GLU A 717 21.45 -24.14 8.42
N THR A 718 21.14 -22.85 8.31
CA THR A 718 22.13 -21.77 8.51
C THR A 718 22.62 -21.74 9.95
N ASN A 719 21.71 -21.81 10.93
CA ASN A 719 22.08 -21.87 12.34
C ASN A 719 22.97 -23.08 12.66
N ASP A 720 22.65 -24.26 12.12
CA ASP A 720 23.45 -25.47 12.34
C ASP A 720 24.86 -25.32 11.76
N MET A 721 25.00 -24.74 10.57
CA MET A 721 26.29 -24.44 9.94
C MET A 721 27.11 -23.41 10.74
N VAL A 722 26.46 -22.34 11.23
CA VAL A 722 27.10 -21.34 12.11
C VAL A 722 27.59 -21.99 13.39
N GLN A 723 26.74 -22.79 14.06
CA GLN A 723 27.09 -23.46 15.31
C GLN A 723 28.22 -24.50 15.14
N GLN A 724 28.19 -25.29 14.06
CA GLN A 724 29.27 -26.23 13.74
C GLN A 724 30.59 -25.49 13.51
N THR A 725 30.56 -24.35 12.81
CA THR A 725 31.74 -23.52 12.58
C THR A 725 32.27 -22.97 13.90
N LEU A 726 31.41 -22.34 14.71
CA LEU A 726 31.77 -21.79 16.02
C LEU A 726 32.43 -22.82 16.94
N ALA A 727 31.97 -24.08 16.92
CA ALA A 727 32.55 -25.16 17.71
C ALA A 727 34.02 -25.50 17.34
N THR A 728 34.49 -25.08 16.16
CA THR A 728 35.87 -25.28 15.69
C THR A 728 36.78 -24.08 15.93
N LEU A 729 36.21 -22.92 16.26
CA LEU A 729 36.96 -21.66 16.46
C LEU A 729 37.49 -21.57 17.89
N ASP A 730 38.57 -20.80 18.06
CA ASP A 730 39.16 -20.51 19.37
C ASP A 730 38.45 -19.37 20.13
N GLY A 731 37.43 -18.76 19.52
CA GLY A 731 36.68 -17.63 20.09
C GLY A 731 37.41 -16.28 20.00
N GLY A 732 38.45 -16.18 19.15
CA GLY A 732 39.16 -14.94 18.88
C GLY A 732 38.30 -13.87 18.18
N TRP A 733 38.83 -12.65 18.12
CA TRP A 733 38.20 -11.55 17.37
C TRP A 733 38.21 -11.85 15.87
N ASN A 734 37.07 -11.67 15.22
CA ASN A 734 36.90 -11.77 13.76
C ASN A 734 37.38 -13.12 13.16
N THR A 735 37.32 -14.20 13.94
CA THR A 735 37.79 -15.53 13.50
C THR A 735 36.76 -16.29 12.65
N PHE A 736 35.51 -15.85 12.59
CA PHE A 736 34.48 -16.48 11.77
C PHE A 736 34.77 -16.23 10.28
N PRO A 737 34.85 -17.28 9.43
CA PRO A 737 35.28 -17.15 8.03
C PRO A 737 34.31 -16.36 7.17
N PHE A 738 34.85 -15.61 6.20
CA PHE A 738 34.07 -14.97 5.14
C PHE A 738 33.52 -16.03 4.17
N THR A 739 32.30 -15.81 3.70
CA THR A 739 31.64 -16.72 2.77
C THR A 739 32.19 -16.53 1.36
N HIS A 740 32.66 -17.60 0.73
CA HIS A 740 33.08 -17.58 -0.67
C HIS A 740 31.88 -17.44 -1.61
N ASP A 741 32.08 -16.79 -2.75
CA ASP A 741 31.02 -16.48 -3.73
C ASP A 741 30.31 -17.72 -4.31
N ASP A 742 30.92 -18.90 -4.22
CA ASP A 742 30.38 -20.18 -4.67
C ASP A 742 29.62 -20.95 -3.58
N HIS A 743 29.47 -20.38 -2.38
CA HIS A 743 28.79 -21.05 -1.28
C HIS A 743 27.28 -21.26 -1.58
N PRO A 744 26.74 -22.50 -1.50
CA PRO A 744 25.38 -22.82 -1.95
C PRO A 744 24.26 -21.98 -1.30
N LEU A 745 24.43 -21.62 -0.01
CA LEU A 745 23.44 -20.80 0.69
C LEU A 745 23.31 -19.38 0.13
N LEU A 746 24.29 -18.84 -0.60
CA LEU A 746 24.21 -17.47 -1.14
C LEU A 746 23.13 -17.32 -2.23
N SER A 747 22.79 -18.41 -2.93
CA SER A 747 21.83 -18.42 -4.03
C SER A 747 20.55 -19.21 -3.75
N ASP A 748 20.36 -19.69 -2.51
CA ASP A 748 19.20 -20.48 -2.11
C ASP A 748 17.92 -19.62 -2.12
N SER A 749 16.93 -20.01 -2.92
CA SER A 749 15.70 -19.24 -3.08
C SER A 749 14.82 -19.22 -1.82
N ARG A 750 15.03 -20.11 -0.84
CA ARG A 750 14.28 -20.11 0.42
C ARG A 750 14.48 -18.83 1.23
N TRP A 751 15.55 -18.08 0.99
CA TRP A 751 15.75 -16.75 1.59
C TRP A 751 14.64 -15.77 1.26
N GLN A 752 13.93 -15.94 0.14
CA GLN A 752 12.74 -15.15 -0.17
C GLN A 752 11.67 -15.26 0.93
N SER A 753 11.52 -16.44 1.55
CA SER A 753 10.56 -16.63 2.65
C SER A 753 11.02 -15.97 3.95
N VAL A 754 12.33 -15.79 4.14
CA VAL A 754 12.88 -15.01 5.26
C VAL A 754 12.70 -13.51 5.01
N GLY A 755 12.80 -13.06 3.75
CA GLY A 755 12.42 -11.71 3.34
C GLY A 755 10.99 -11.37 3.77
N TYR A 756 10.02 -12.20 3.37
CA TYR A 756 8.62 -12.04 3.79
C TYR A 756 8.40 -12.13 5.30
N LEU A 757 9.16 -12.97 6.01
CA LEU A 757 9.13 -13.00 7.47
C LEU A 757 9.51 -11.64 8.06
N THR A 758 10.60 -11.03 7.56
CA THR A 758 11.09 -9.73 8.06
C THR A 758 10.25 -8.53 7.61
N GLU A 759 9.46 -8.67 6.55
CA GLU A 759 8.47 -7.66 6.11
C GLU A 759 7.21 -7.65 6.97
N HIS A 760 7.06 -8.58 7.93
CA HIS A 760 5.91 -8.59 8.82
C HIS A 760 5.90 -7.33 9.72
N PRO A 761 4.76 -6.60 9.87
CA PRO A 761 4.66 -5.35 10.65
C PRO A 761 5.05 -5.48 12.14
N TRP A 762 5.28 -6.69 12.62
CA TRP A 762 5.78 -6.93 13.97
C TRP A 762 7.22 -6.42 14.13
N PHE A 763 8.07 -6.60 13.11
CA PHE A 763 9.48 -6.18 13.14
C PHE A 763 9.64 -4.66 13.15
N GLU A 764 8.65 -3.91 12.69
CA GLU A 764 8.70 -2.45 12.62
C GLU A 764 8.39 -1.80 13.98
N ARG A 765 7.85 -2.52 14.96
CA ARG A 765 7.36 -1.94 16.22
C ARG A 765 8.47 -1.70 17.24
N GLY A 766 8.46 -0.53 17.88
CA GLY A 766 9.45 -0.20 18.91
C GLY A 766 9.40 -1.09 20.16
N TRP A 767 8.19 -1.42 20.61
CA TRP A 767 7.98 -2.21 21.83
C TRP A 767 8.57 -3.63 21.73
N VAL A 768 8.55 -4.24 20.55
CA VAL A 768 8.92 -5.66 20.38
C VAL A 768 10.40 -5.93 20.62
N VAL A 769 11.25 -4.89 20.56
CA VAL A 769 12.68 -4.96 20.86
C VAL A 769 12.93 -5.52 22.26
N GLN A 770 12.25 -4.97 23.27
CA GLN A 770 12.38 -5.48 24.63
C GLN A 770 11.60 -6.78 24.86
N GLU A 771 10.49 -6.99 24.13
CA GLU A 771 9.65 -8.18 24.27
C GLU A 771 10.39 -9.45 23.84
N ALA A 772 11.06 -9.40 22.69
CA ALA A 772 11.85 -10.51 22.16
C ALA A 772 13.25 -10.57 22.78
N GLY A 773 13.92 -9.43 22.93
CA GLY A 773 15.33 -9.37 23.32
C GLY A 773 15.59 -9.60 24.81
N LEU A 774 14.69 -9.17 25.71
CA LEU A 774 14.89 -9.34 27.15
C LEU A 774 14.38 -10.67 27.69
N ALA A 775 13.51 -11.38 26.96
CA ALA A 775 12.95 -12.65 27.39
C ALA A 775 14.03 -13.75 27.48
N PRO A 776 14.01 -14.63 28.50
CA PRO A 776 14.96 -15.74 28.61
C PRO A 776 14.91 -16.74 27.46
N ASP A 777 13.82 -16.82 26.71
CA ASP A 777 13.70 -17.56 25.46
C ASP A 777 12.55 -16.94 24.65
N ALA A 778 12.52 -17.13 23.34
CA ALA A 778 11.43 -16.60 22.51
C ALA A 778 11.18 -17.49 21.28
N TYR A 779 9.91 -17.57 20.88
CA TYR A 779 9.46 -18.33 19.71
C TYR A 779 8.56 -17.47 18.83
N ILE A 780 8.89 -17.39 17.56
CA ILE A 780 8.03 -16.87 16.50
C ILE A 780 7.07 -17.97 16.09
N PHE A 781 5.77 -17.69 16.15
CA PHE A 781 4.69 -18.49 15.61
C PHE A 781 4.21 -17.82 14.33
N TRP A 782 4.40 -18.50 13.20
CA TRP A 782 3.99 -18.00 11.89
C TRP A 782 3.34 -19.15 11.12
N GLY A 783 2.05 -19.01 10.82
CA GLY A 783 1.24 -20.13 10.35
C GLY A 783 1.22 -21.28 11.37
N HIS A 784 1.60 -22.47 10.91
CA HIS A 784 1.68 -23.69 11.72
C HIS A 784 3.09 -23.98 12.24
N ASP A 785 4.09 -23.22 11.81
CA ASP A 785 5.47 -23.44 12.17
C ASP A 785 5.93 -22.53 13.33
N LYS A 786 7.04 -22.94 13.93
CA LYS A 786 7.70 -22.19 15.00
C LYS A 786 9.18 -22.04 14.75
N ILE A 787 9.69 -20.83 14.91
CA ILE A 787 11.11 -20.48 14.79
C ILE A 787 11.59 -19.99 16.15
N ARG A 788 12.71 -20.52 16.63
CA ARG A 788 13.29 -20.02 17.88
C ARG A 788 14.03 -18.71 17.58
N TRP A 789 13.76 -17.67 18.35
CA TRP A 789 14.31 -16.32 18.12
C TRP A 789 15.85 -16.31 18.03
N VAL A 790 16.51 -17.08 18.89
CA VAL A 790 17.98 -17.16 18.90
C VAL A 790 18.56 -17.81 17.63
N GLU A 791 17.84 -18.73 17.00
CA GLU A 791 18.26 -19.37 15.74
C GLU A 791 18.14 -18.37 14.58
N PHE A 792 17.04 -17.61 14.57
CA PHE A 792 16.81 -16.55 13.60
C PHE A 792 17.88 -15.45 13.68
N MET A 793 18.16 -14.93 14.88
CA MET A 793 19.17 -13.86 15.06
C MET A 793 20.59 -14.29 14.67
N ARG A 794 20.95 -15.56 14.88
CA ARG A 794 22.25 -16.10 14.43
C ARG A 794 22.37 -16.11 12.91
N ALA A 795 21.31 -16.55 12.23
CA ALA A 795 21.26 -16.52 10.77
C ALA A 795 21.36 -15.07 10.26
N ASP A 796 20.64 -14.13 10.89
CA ASP A 796 20.68 -12.71 10.53
C ASP A 796 22.08 -12.08 10.70
N ILE A 797 22.77 -12.34 11.82
CA ILE A 797 24.15 -11.84 12.04
C ILE A 797 25.11 -12.38 10.98
N TRP A 798 24.99 -13.67 10.63
CA TRP A 798 25.79 -14.25 9.56
C TRP A 798 25.50 -13.59 8.20
N ILE A 799 24.22 -13.31 7.89
CA ILE A 799 23.83 -12.57 6.68
C ILE A 799 24.46 -11.17 6.66
N ILE A 800 24.40 -10.43 7.77
CA ILE A 800 24.89 -9.05 7.88
C ILE A 800 26.41 -8.96 7.71
N LEU A 801 27.14 -9.88 8.31
CA LEU A 801 28.59 -9.75 8.49
C LEU A 801 29.40 -10.68 7.61
N ARG A 802 28.80 -11.73 7.03
CA ARG A 802 29.51 -12.75 6.25
C ARG A 802 28.87 -13.05 4.90
N ALA A 803 27.58 -12.79 4.73
CA ALA A 803 26.83 -13.10 3.50
C ALA A 803 25.95 -11.93 3.01
N ARG A 804 26.52 -10.72 2.94
CA ARG A 804 25.79 -9.46 2.63
C ARG A 804 24.96 -9.50 1.35
N LYS A 805 25.40 -10.25 0.34
CA LYS A 805 24.67 -10.46 -0.92
C LYS A 805 23.25 -11.01 -0.71
N ILE A 806 23.06 -11.88 0.29
CA ILE A 806 21.73 -12.41 0.63
C ILE A 806 20.80 -11.28 1.08
N ARG A 807 21.30 -10.38 1.94
CA ARG A 807 20.52 -9.27 2.51
C ARG A 807 19.92 -8.39 1.42
N THR A 808 20.75 -7.99 0.45
CA THR A 808 20.34 -7.10 -0.64
C THR A 808 19.50 -7.82 -1.68
N GLN A 809 19.84 -9.07 -2.02
CA GLN A 809 19.11 -9.85 -3.04
C GLN A 809 17.69 -10.24 -2.61
N PHE A 810 17.48 -10.56 -1.34
CA PHE A 810 16.21 -11.11 -0.82
C PHE A 810 15.46 -10.14 0.12
N ASN A 811 15.88 -8.88 0.19
CA ASN A 811 15.24 -7.84 0.99
C ASN A 811 15.08 -8.20 2.49
N ILE A 812 16.11 -8.78 3.11
CA ILE A 812 16.05 -9.19 4.52
C ILE A 812 16.50 -8.03 5.41
N TRP A 813 15.58 -7.49 6.22
CA TRP A 813 15.86 -6.34 7.07
C TRP A 813 15.35 -6.55 8.50
N VAL A 814 16.27 -6.80 9.43
CA VAL A 814 15.98 -6.80 10.87
C VAL A 814 16.51 -5.50 11.49
N PRO A 815 15.73 -4.81 12.36
CA PRO A 815 16.22 -3.62 13.06
C PRO A 815 17.47 -3.91 13.91
N TYR A 816 18.47 -3.04 13.82
CA TYR A 816 19.77 -3.23 14.48
C TYR A 816 19.70 -3.41 15.99
N LEU A 817 18.70 -2.83 16.68
CA LEU A 817 18.52 -3.02 18.13
C LEU A 817 18.33 -4.48 18.55
N HIS A 818 17.75 -5.31 17.68
CA HIS A 818 17.64 -6.75 17.95
C HIS A 818 19.02 -7.44 17.87
N VAL A 819 19.89 -7.00 16.95
CA VAL A 819 21.27 -7.47 16.82
C VAL A 819 22.08 -7.08 18.05
N ASP A 820 21.99 -5.84 18.52
CA ASP A 820 22.75 -5.39 19.70
C ASP A 820 22.36 -6.17 20.97
N LEU A 821 21.07 -6.47 21.14
CA LEU A 821 20.60 -7.28 22.27
C LEU A 821 21.06 -8.74 22.16
N PHE A 822 21.17 -9.27 20.93
CA PHE A 822 21.79 -10.57 20.73
C PHE A 822 23.27 -10.53 21.11
N ASP A 823 24.02 -9.54 20.64
CA ASP A 823 25.45 -9.39 20.90
C ASP A 823 25.77 -9.26 22.39
N LEU A 824 24.94 -8.50 23.10
CA LEU A 824 25.04 -8.37 24.55
C LEU A 824 24.80 -9.68 25.29
N ARG A 825 23.93 -10.52 24.75
CA ARG A 825 23.52 -11.77 25.36
C ARG A 825 24.49 -12.91 25.05
N PHE A 826 25.12 -12.88 23.87
CA PHE A 826 26.05 -13.90 23.38
C PHE A 826 27.41 -13.32 22.98
N PRO A 827 28.10 -12.56 23.87
CA PRO A 827 29.30 -11.79 23.50
C PRO A 827 30.47 -12.67 23.03
N HIS A 828 30.57 -13.91 23.53
CA HIS A 828 31.59 -14.87 23.07
C HIS A 828 31.37 -15.33 21.63
N GLU A 829 30.11 -15.49 21.22
CA GLU A 829 29.73 -15.86 19.85
C GLU A 829 29.92 -14.67 18.92
N SER A 830 29.35 -13.52 19.29
CA SER A 830 29.42 -12.29 18.50
C SER A 830 30.87 -11.84 18.26
N LYS A 831 31.74 -11.95 19.26
CA LYS A 831 33.18 -11.64 19.12
C LYS A 831 33.84 -12.30 17.90
N THR A 832 33.41 -13.49 17.49
CA THR A 832 33.97 -14.17 16.32
C THR A 832 33.61 -13.49 15.00
N PHE A 833 32.54 -12.69 14.97
CA PHE A 833 32.06 -11.97 13.78
C PHE A 833 32.60 -10.56 13.63
N TYR A 834 33.04 -9.92 14.72
CA TYR A 834 33.50 -8.52 14.73
C TYR A 834 35.00 -8.43 14.98
N SER A 835 35.62 -7.35 14.51
CA SER A 835 36.96 -6.98 14.96
C SER A 835 36.88 -6.36 16.36
N GLU A 836 37.99 -6.32 17.08
CA GLU A 836 38.06 -5.63 18.38
C GLU A 836 37.71 -4.13 18.27
N GLN A 837 37.94 -3.54 17.09
CA GLN A 837 37.66 -2.14 16.81
C GLN A 837 36.20 -1.90 16.38
N SER A 838 35.55 -2.88 15.73
CA SER A 838 34.17 -2.76 15.24
C SER A 838 33.11 -3.27 16.23
N PHE A 839 33.50 -4.07 17.23
CA PHE A 839 32.58 -4.52 18.28
C PHE A 839 32.31 -3.40 19.28
N TYR A 840 31.20 -2.69 19.07
CA TYR A 840 30.80 -1.56 19.89
C TYR A 840 29.42 -1.78 20.51
N MET A 841 29.31 -1.51 21.81
CA MET A 841 28.05 -1.57 22.55
C MET A 841 27.39 -0.19 22.59
N TYR A 842 26.17 -0.08 22.08
CA TYR A 842 25.41 1.18 22.11
C TYR A 842 25.23 1.72 23.52
N ASP A 843 25.31 3.05 23.65
CA ASP A 843 24.86 3.74 24.85
C ASP A 843 23.35 4.06 24.76
N ALA A 844 22.84 4.82 25.73
CA ALA A 844 21.44 5.18 25.76
C ALA A 844 21.02 6.08 24.58
N LEU A 845 21.86 7.02 24.15
CA LEU A 845 21.52 7.93 23.05
C LEU A 845 21.60 7.21 21.70
N ASP A 846 22.61 6.35 21.52
CA ASP A 846 22.72 5.46 20.35
C ASP A 846 21.47 4.58 20.22
N THR A 847 21.02 4.00 21.33
CA THR A 847 19.80 3.17 21.36
C THR A 847 18.59 3.96 20.89
N LEU A 848 18.40 5.17 21.41
CA LEU A 848 17.27 6.03 21.05
C LEU A 848 17.38 6.55 19.60
N ASP A 849 18.58 6.73 19.06
CA ASP A 849 18.78 7.15 17.67
C ASP A 849 18.45 6.04 16.69
N VAL A 850 18.92 4.81 16.95
CA VAL A 850 18.59 3.64 16.12
C VAL A 850 17.10 3.32 16.21
N ALA A 851 16.48 3.54 17.37
CA ALA A 851 15.05 3.34 17.58
C ALA A 851 14.15 4.29 16.74
N ARG A 852 14.69 5.37 16.17
CA ARG A 852 13.91 6.29 15.33
C ARG A 852 13.32 5.63 14.07
N SER A 853 13.87 4.49 13.65
CA SER A 853 13.34 3.71 12.53
C SER A 853 12.19 2.78 12.92
N LEU A 854 11.76 2.79 14.18
CA LEU A 854 10.70 1.92 14.69
C LEU A 854 9.41 2.70 14.93
N GLU A 855 8.29 2.03 14.67
CA GLU A 855 6.95 2.58 14.80
C GLU A 855 6.45 2.54 16.24
N LEU A 856 6.04 3.72 16.73
CA LEU A 856 5.50 3.94 18.06
C LEU A 856 4.40 5.01 17.96
N GLY A 857 3.17 4.66 18.40
CA GLY A 857 2.01 5.54 18.24
C GLY A 857 1.98 6.75 19.18
N ASP A 858 2.62 6.65 20.35
CA ASP A 858 2.72 7.76 21.31
C ASP A 858 4.13 8.34 21.28
N LEU A 859 4.27 9.66 21.12
CA LEU A 859 5.56 10.34 21.05
C LEU A 859 6.47 10.01 22.25
N ARG A 860 5.91 9.77 23.44
CA ARG A 860 6.70 9.45 24.64
C ARG A 860 7.30 8.05 24.61
N ASP A 861 6.69 7.15 23.85
CA ASP A 861 7.12 5.76 23.76
C ASP A 861 8.42 5.61 22.99
N HIS A 862 8.78 6.59 22.14
CA HIS A 862 10.12 6.70 21.53
C HIS A 862 11.24 6.77 22.56
N ILE A 863 10.91 7.03 23.82
CA ILE A 863 11.81 6.91 24.97
C ILE A 863 11.44 5.68 25.79
N TYR A 864 10.19 5.60 26.25
CA TYR A 864 9.78 4.65 27.30
C TYR A 864 9.97 3.18 26.91
N ALA A 865 9.82 2.84 25.62
CA ALA A 865 9.99 1.48 25.13
C ALA A 865 11.42 0.93 25.34
N PHE A 866 12.42 1.83 25.42
CA PHE A 866 13.84 1.44 25.41
C PHE A 866 14.52 1.60 26.77
N LEU A 867 13.88 2.26 27.75
CA LEU A 867 14.47 2.52 29.07
C LEU A 867 14.88 1.24 29.84
N SER A 868 14.24 0.11 29.53
CA SER A 868 14.55 -1.18 30.16
C SER A 868 15.73 -1.93 29.55
N LEU A 869 16.22 -1.47 28.39
CA LEU A 869 17.38 -2.06 27.75
C LEU A 869 18.63 -1.80 28.59
N PRO A 870 19.60 -2.74 28.65
CA PRO A 870 20.81 -2.59 29.46
C PRO A 870 21.50 -1.22 29.28
N GLN A 871 21.59 -0.76 28.03
CA GLN A 871 22.20 0.49 27.60
C GLN A 871 21.54 1.74 28.20
N ALA A 872 20.21 1.72 28.37
CA ALA A 872 19.41 2.86 28.85
C ALA A 872 18.94 2.73 30.30
N SER A 873 19.25 1.62 30.98
CA SER A 873 18.75 1.30 32.33
C SER A 873 19.06 2.34 33.41
N ASN A 874 20.11 3.15 33.23
CA ASN A 874 20.43 4.27 34.13
C ASN A 874 19.39 5.40 34.05
N LEU A 875 18.81 5.65 32.87
CA LEU A 875 17.74 6.63 32.66
C LEU A 875 16.47 6.20 33.39
N LEU A 876 16.12 4.91 33.34
CA LEU A 876 14.95 4.34 34.01
C LEU A 876 14.94 4.55 35.54
N ARG A 877 16.13 4.61 36.15
CA ARG A 877 16.26 4.84 37.59
C ARG A 877 15.98 6.29 37.96
N ASP A 878 16.42 7.22 37.12
CA ASP A 878 16.51 8.65 37.45
C ASP A 878 15.36 9.47 36.84
N LEU A 879 14.67 8.96 35.80
CA LEU A 879 13.55 9.63 35.14
C LEU A 879 12.18 9.15 35.66
N ASP A 880 11.23 10.09 35.70
CA ASP A 880 9.84 9.81 36.03
C ASP A 880 9.03 9.46 34.77
N ILE A 881 8.59 8.21 34.66
CA ILE A 881 7.73 7.71 33.57
C ILE A 881 6.29 8.10 33.86
N SER A 882 5.75 9.02 33.07
CA SER A 882 4.39 9.52 33.27
C SER A 882 3.78 9.97 31.95
N TYR A 883 2.71 9.28 31.54
CA TYR A 883 1.87 9.67 30.41
C TYR A 883 1.02 10.91 30.69
N LYS A 884 1.18 11.57 31.86
CA LYS A 884 0.61 12.90 32.12
C LYS A 884 1.54 14.04 31.66
N LYS A 885 2.83 13.75 31.41
CA LYS A 885 3.77 14.75 30.90
C LYS A 885 3.59 14.95 29.38
N PRO A 886 3.68 16.18 28.87
CA PRO A 886 3.86 16.45 27.44
C PRO A 886 5.14 15.81 26.89
N ALA A 887 5.15 15.43 25.61
CA ALA A 887 6.30 14.78 24.97
C ALA A 887 7.57 15.66 24.99
N LEU A 888 7.42 16.97 24.76
CA LEU A 888 8.50 17.95 24.85
C LEU A 888 9.21 17.92 26.21
N ASP A 889 8.46 17.81 27.30
CA ASP A 889 9.03 17.77 28.65
C ASP A 889 9.83 16.48 28.87
N VAL A 890 9.34 15.35 28.37
CA VAL A 890 10.07 14.06 28.44
C VAL A 890 11.38 14.15 27.66
N TYR A 891 11.34 14.73 26.46
CA TYR A 891 12.52 14.87 25.59
C TYR A 891 13.55 15.83 26.19
N ARG A 892 13.08 16.93 26.76
CA ARG A 892 13.91 17.90 27.49
C ARG A 892 14.55 17.28 28.74
N ASP A 893 13.78 16.52 29.52
CA ASP A 893 14.26 15.87 30.74
C ASP A 893 15.47 14.95 30.44
N ILE A 894 15.47 14.26 29.30
CA ILE A 894 16.57 13.40 28.86
C ILE A 894 17.80 14.21 28.45
N ALA A 895 17.63 15.26 27.65
CA ALA A 895 18.72 16.13 27.24
C ALA A 895 19.40 16.77 28.47
N ILE A 896 18.60 17.27 29.41
CA ILE A 896 19.09 17.83 30.68
C ILE A 896 19.76 16.77 31.55
N TRP A 897 19.19 15.57 31.62
CA TRP A 897 19.76 14.47 32.38
C TRP A 897 21.14 14.10 31.83
N TYR A 898 21.28 13.96 30.51
CA TYR A 898 22.54 13.60 29.87
C TYR A 898 23.60 14.66 30.14
N MET A 899 23.29 15.92 29.86
CA MET A 899 24.16 17.07 30.14
C MET A 899 24.68 17.09 31.59
N LYS A 900 23.82 16.76 32.57
CA LYS A 900 24.19 16.73 33.99
C LYS A 900 25.04 15.51 34.37
N LYS A 901 24.93 14.40 33.66
CA LYS A 901 25.61 13.13 33.96
C LYS A 901 26.94 12.98 33.23
N SER A 902 26.99 13.30 31.95
CA SER A 902 28.18 13.18 31.12
C SER A 902 29.14 14.36 31.29
N HIS A 903 28.63 15.51 31.79
CA HIS A 903 29.36 16.78 31.83
C HIS A 903 29.86 17.23 30.43
N ASP A 904 29.13 16.82 29.39
CA ASP A 904 29.36 17.18 27.98
C ASP A 904 28.03 17.54 27.29
N LEU A 905 28.10 17.86 25.99
CA LEU A 905 26.96 18.19 25.14
C LEU A 905 26.85 17.24 23.93
N VAL A 906 27.32 16.00 24.07
CA VAL A 906 27.31 15.01 22.98
C VAL A 906 25.89 14.73 22.46
N PHE A 907 24.87 14.88 23.31
CA PHE A 907 23.47 14.72 22.92
C PHE A 907 23.04 15.65 21.76
N LEU A 908 23.73 16.78 21.54
CA LEU A 908 23.44 17.69 20.44
C LEU A 908 23.68 17.06 19.05
N HIS A 909 24.54 16.04 18.94
CA HIS A 909 24.75 15.31 17.68
C HIS A 909 23.52 14.49 17.23
N TYR A 910 22.60 14.24 18.16
CA TYR A 910 21.36 13.53 17.91
C TYR A 910 20.22 14.47 17.50
N VAL A 911 20.50 15.78 17.40
CA VAL A 911 19.61 16.77 16.79
C VAL A 911 19.73 16.70 15.27
N ASP A 912 18.59 16.60 14.61
CA ASP A 912 18.43 16.72 13.17
C ASP A 912 17.04 17.30 12.91
N HIS A 913 16.85 17.94 11.76
CA HIS A 913 15.59 18.57 11.45
C HIS A 913 15.16 18.40 9.99
N ASN A 914 13.85 18.53 9.81
CA ASN A 914 13.15 18.79 8.57
C ASN A 914 12.37 20.12 8.66
N GLU A 915 11.60 20.44 7.62
CA GLU A 915 10.78 21.65 7.59
C GLU A 915 9.81 21.73 8.79
N GLU A 916 9.14 20.63 9.13
CA GLU A 916 8.17 20.55 10.23
C GLU A 916 8.84 20.73 11.60
N THR A 917 9.94 20.03 11.87
CA THR A 917 10.65 20.07 13.15
C THR A 917 11.41 21.38 13.38
N LEU A 918 11.88 22.06 12.32
CA LEU A 918 12.43 23.42 12.42
C LEU A 918 11.36 24.49 12.69
N ALA A 919 10.13 24.22 12.29
CA ALA A 919 8.97 25.08 12.46
C ALA A 919 8.17 24.79 13.73
N SER A 920 8.46 23.67 14.43
CA SER A 920 7.72 23.26 15.63
C SER A 920 8.07 24.11 16.86
N ASP A 921 7.27 23.96 17.91
CA ASP A 921 7.49 24.62 19.21
C ASP A 921 8.64 23.99 20.03
N PHE A 922 9.30 22.94 19.52
CA PHE A 922 10.45 22.34 20.19
C PHE A 922 11.67 23.26 20.03
N PRO A 923 12.38 23.58 21.13
CA PRO A 923 13.70 24.18 21.04
C PRO A 923 14.62 23.36 20.15
N THR A 924 15.34 24.02 19.25
CA THR A 924 16.10 23.35 18.17
C THR A 924 17.29 22.55 18.67
N TRP A 925 17.70 22.73 19.93
CA TRP A 925 18.76 21.95 20.58
C TRP A 925 18.27 20.66 21.23
N ILE A 926 16.95 20.42 21.30
CA ILE A 926 16.39 19.20 21.89
C ILE A 926 16.23 18.15 20.77
N PRO A 927 16.85 16.97 20.89
CA PRO A 927 16.62 15.89 19.93
C PRO A 927 15.14 15.49 19.91
N GLN A 928 14.57 15.37 18.72
CA GLN A 928 13.18 14.92 18.55
C GLN A 928 13.16 13.45 18.12
N TRP A 929 13.20 12.50 19.07
CA TRP A 929 13.33 11.05 18.80
C TRP A 929 12.16 10.39 18.06
N HIS A 930 11.04 11.10 17.88
CA HIS A 930 9.93 10.62 17.03
C HIS A 930 10.15 10.90 15.54
N PHE A 931 11.09 11.78 15.21
CA PHE A 931 11.43 12.11 13.84
C PHE A 931 12.33 11.02 13.24
N HIS A 932 11.88 10.41 12.15
CA HIS A 932 12.61 9.35 11.46
C HIS A 932 13.90 9.90 10.81
N ARG A 933 15.05 9.58 11.43
CA ARG A 933 16.39 9.88 10.91
C ARG A 933 17.08 8.56 10.56
N TYR A 934 17.65 8.47 9.35
CA TYR A 934 18.56 7.38 9.02
C TYR A 934 19.91 7.67 9.69
N ARG A 935 20.46 6.68 10.42
CA ARG A 935 21.71 6.78 11.21
C ARG A 935 22.76 7.65 10.49
N SER A 936 22.97 8.87 10.98
CA SER A 936 23.80 9.86 10.29
C SER A 936 24.71 10.68 11.20
N THR A 937 24.95 10.26 12.45
CA THR A 937 25.89 10.98 13.32
C THR A 937 27.28 10.99 12.68
N LEU A 938 27.85 12.18 12.48
CA LEU A 938 29.13 12.36 11.80
C LEU A 938 30.35 12.16 12.72
N MET A 939 30.11 12.00 14.03
CA MET A 939 31.16 11.82 15.04
C MET A 939 31.67 10.38 15.14
N TRP A 940 32.97 10.18 15.41
CA TRP A 940 33.45 8.90 15.92
C TRP A 940 33.31 8.83 17.44
N ARG A 941 32.92 7.65 17.92
CA ARG A 941 32.50 7.50 19.32
C ARG A 941 33.66 7.60 20.31
N ASN A 942 34.86 7.20 19.90
CA ASN A 942 36.07 7.29 20.74
C ASN A 942 36.71 8.68 20.72
N ASP A 943 36.17 9.63 19.94
CA ASP A 943 36.76 10.96 19.89
C ASP A 943 36.51 11.73 21.20
N PRO A 944 37.55 12.38 21.74
CA PRO A 944 37.39 13.25 22.90
C PRO A 944 36.51 14.45 22.54
N CYS A 945 35.81 14.99 23.53
CA CYS A 945 35.05 16.21 23.33
C CYS A 945 35.99 17.43 23.15
N ILE A 946 35.57 18.37 22.32
CA ILE A 946 36.25 19.64 22.11
C ILE A 946 36.15 20.47 23.40
N THR A 947 37.29 20.90 23.92
CA THR A 947 37.39 21.67 25.18
C THR A 947 37.82 23.11 24.94
N SER A 948 37.62 23.98 25.93
CA SER A 948 38.07 25.38 25.84
C SER A 948 39.59 25.43 25.70
N PRO A 949 40.14 26.29 24.83
CA PRO A 949 41.58 26.58 24.78
C PRO A 949 42.14 27.12 26.10
N THR A 950 41.26 27.68 26.95
CA THR A 950 41.63 28.16 28.29
C THR A 950 41.48 27.09 29.38
N HIS A 951 41.10 25.86 29.00
CA HIS A 951 40.77 24.73 29.88
C HIS A 951 39.74 25.05 30.97
N GLN A 952 38.90 26.07 30.75
CA GLN A 952 37.76 26.33 31.63
C GLN A 952 36.76 25.18 31.54
N ALA A 953 36.19 24.80 32.69
CA ALA A 953 35.15 23.78 32.75
C ALA A 953 33.93 24.22 31.91
N LEU A 954 33.32 23.25 31.22
CA LEU A 954 32.10 23.46 30.44
C LEU A 954 31.02 24.11 31.31
N LYS A 955 30.47 25.24 30.84
CA LYS A 955 29.33 25.93 31.46
C LYS A 955 28.14 25.85 30.52
N ALA A 956 27.24 24.90 30.78
CA ALA A 956 25.99 24.76 30.07
C ALA A 956 24.80 24.89 31.04
N VAL A 957 23.85 25.75 30.74
CA VAL A 957 22.67 26.02 31.58
C VAL A 957 21.42 26.17 30.71
N VAL A 958 20.32 25.59 31.13
CA VAL A 958 19.01 25.80 30.50
C VAL A 958 18.30 26.97 31.17
N ILE A 959 17.92 27.98 30.37
CA ILE A 959 17.21 29.19 30.78
C ILE A 959 15.75 29.05 30.35
N ASP A 960 14.82 29.30 31.28
CA ASP A 960 13.38 29.32 31.05
C ASP A 960 12.81 28.08 30.32
N ASN A 961 13.47 26.93 30.47
CA ASN A 961 13.15 25.64 29.81
C ASN A 961 13.19 25.64 28.27
N SER A 962 13.60 26.73 27.62
CA SER A 962 13.61 26.83 26.15
C SER A 962 15.01 27.09 25.59
N ILE A 963 15.88 27.79 26.31
CA ILE A 963 17.18 28.20 25.78
C ILE A 963 18.30 27.43 26.45
N LEU A 964 19.18 26.81 25.67
CA LEU A 964 20.44 26.24 26.17
C LEU A 964 21.57 27.26 25.99
N GLN A 965 22.03 27.85 27.09
CA GLN A 965 23.24 28.66 27.12
C GLN A 965 24.46 27.75 27.23
N THR A 966 25.40 27.88 26.31
CA THR A 966 26.70 27.19 26.30
C THR A 966 27.81 28.12 25.82
N ARG A 967 29.04 27.62 25.68
CA ARG A 967 30.23 28.34 25.24
C ARG A 967 30.76 27.73 23.94
N GLY A 968 31.34 28.57 23.08
CA GLY A 968 31.89 28.11 21.81
C GLY A 968 32.43 29.24 20.95
N PHE A 969 32.65 28.93 19.67
CA PHE A 969 33.22 29.85 18.69
C PHE A 969 32.45 29.73 17.37
N ILE A 970 32.22 30.85 16.71
CA ILE A 970 31.75 30.87 15.32
C ILE A 970 32.95 31.25 14.46
N PHE A 971 33.28 30.41 13.48
CA PHE A 971 34.54 30.53 12.75
C PHE A 971 34.37 30.78 11.26
N ASP A 972 33.23 30.39 10.67
CA ASP A 972 33.00 30.50 9.24
C ASP A 972 31.51 30.59 8.89
N LYS A 973 31.21 30.70 7.60
CA LYS A 973 29.86 30.82 7.05
C LYS A 973 29.76 30.04 5.74
N ILE A 974 28.58 29.47 5.47
CA ILE A 974 28.31 28.73 4.24
C ILE A 974 28.22 29.69 3.05
N GLU A 975 29.08 29.50 2.03
CA GLU A 975 29.11 30.31 0.80
C GLU A 975 28.39 29.63 -0.37
N PHE A 976 28.63 28.33 -0.55
CA PHE A 976 28.07 27.51 -1.64
C PHE A 976 27.55 26.18 -1.09
N MET A 977 26.51 25.63 -1.75
CA MET A 977 25.88 24.37 -1.35
C MET A 977 25.48 23.53 -2.56
N SER A 978 25.63 22.21 -2.43
CA SER A 978 25.00 21.24 -3.32
C SER A 978 23.49 21.17 -3.11
N LYS A 979 22.78 20.43 -3.98
CA LYS A 979 21.45 19.89 -3.67
C LYS A 979 21.53 18.87 -2.51
N ILE A 980 20.37 18.56 -1.92
CA ILE A 980 20.25 17.46 -0.95
C ILE A 980 20.42 16.14 -1.70
N PHE A 981 21.26 15.25 -1.20
CA PHE A 981 21.43 13.92 -1.77
C PHE A 981 20.40 12.92 -1.25
N SER A 982 20.03 11.95 -2.07
CA SER A 982 19.10 10.86 -1.73
C SER A 982 19.79 9.49 -1.84
N TYR A 983 19.13 8.39 -1.44
CA TYR A 983 19.68 7.04 -1.67
C TYR A 983 19.79 6.65 -3.15
N ASN A 984 19.18 7.40 -4.05
CA ASN A 984 19.25 7.14 -5.49
C ASN A 984 20.18 8.14 -6.21
N SER A 985 20.92 8.95 -5.45
CA SER A 985 21.81 9.94 -6.04
C SER A 985 22.94 9.26 -6.81
N SER A 986 23.08 9.62 -8.08
CA SER A 986 24.05 8.96 -8.97
C SER A 986 25.47 9.47 -8.76
N LEU A 987 26.44 8.72 -9.27
CA LEU A 987 27.84 9.14 -9.28
C LEU A 987 28.05 10.45 -10.06
N GLU A 988 27.28 10.67 -11.13
CA GLU A 988 27.31 11.92 -11.91
C GLU A 988 26.82 13.11 -11.07
N GLU A 989 25.83 12.91 -10.19
CA GLU A 989 25.38 13.97 -9.29
C GLU A 989 26.50 14.39 -8.33
N LEU A 990 27.20 13.42 -7.72
CA LEU A 990 28.37 13.70 -6.87
C LEU A 990 29.50 14.38 -7.66
N SER A 991 29.78 13.90 -8.87
CA SER A 991 30.78 14.46 -9.78
C SER A 991 30.46 15.91 -10.19
N SER A 992 29.18 16.23 -10.39
CA SER A 992 28.74 17.58 -10.74
C SER A 992 29.00 18.59 -9.62
N VAL A 993 28.94 18.16 -8.36
CA VAL A 993 29.28 19.01 -7.21
C VAL A 993 30.76 19.32 -7.18
N TRP A 994 31.62 18.32 -7.38
CA TRP A 994 33.07 18.52 -7.53
C TRP A 994 33.39 19.51 -8.66
N THR A 995 32.78 19.30 -9.82
CA THR A 995 32.95 20.20 -10.98
C THR A 995 32.52 21.64 -10.65
N SER A 996 31.42 21.81 -9.93
CA SER A 996 30.93 23.12 -9.49
C SER A 996 31.86 23.78 -8.47
N PHE A 997 32.36 23.01 -7.50
CA PHE A 997 33.32 23.46 -6.49
C PHE A 997 34.61 23.97 -7.16
N SER A 998 35.07 23.31 -8.23
CA SER A 998 36.33 23.63 -8.91
C SER A 998 36.39 25.07 -9.46
N GLN A 999 35.24 25.72 -9.68
CA GLN A 999 35.16 27.13 -10.07
C GLN A 999 35.69 28.07 -8.97
N TYR A 1000 35.61 27.64 -7.71
CA TYR A 1000 36.07 28.37 -6.52
C TYR A 1000 37.47 27.94 -6.07
N ARG A 1001 38.23 27.19 -6.89
CA ARG A 1001 39.55 26.64 -6.54
C ARG A 1001 40.57 27.62 -5.97
N HIS A 1002 40.45 28.90 -6.30
CA HIS A 1002 41.34 29.96 -5.82
C HIS A 1002 41.12 30.30 -4.34
N HIS A 1003 39.96 29.96 -3.78
CA HIS A 1003 39.59 30.17 -2.39
C HIS A 1003 39.84 28.94 -1.49
N TRP A 1004 40.14 27.76 -2.05
CA TRP A 1004 40.33 26.55 -1.25
C TRP A 1004 41.57 26.63 -0.34
N VAL A 1005 41.44 26.03 0.85
CA VAL A 1005 42.51 25.98 1.87
C VAL A 1005 43.50 24.83 1.65
N TYR A 1006 43.14 23.84 0.83
CA TYR A 1006 43.90 22.60 0.58
C TYR A 1006 45.10 22.84 -0.35
N ARG A 1007 46.12 23.59 0.11
CA ARG A 1007 47.32 23.94 -0.68
C ARG A 1007 48.47 22.95 -0.54
N THR A 1008 48.49 22.19 0.55
CA THR A 1008 49.53 21.20 0.90
C THR A 1008 49.01 19.76 0.89
N PHE A 1009 47.73 19.56 0.60
CA PHE A 1009 47.01 18.28 0.60
C PHE A 1009 46.07 18.26 -0.60
N SER A 1010 45.84 17.09 -1.23
CA SER A 1010 44.98 17.01 -2.41
C SER A 1010 43.56 17.48 -2.10
N PRO A 1011 43.04 18.50 -2.80
CA PRO A 1011 41.64 18.89 -2.68
C PRO A 1011 40.69 17.75 -3.01
N MET A 1012 41.08 16.83 -3.91
CA MET A 1012 40.25 15.68 -4.25
C MET A 1012 40.14 14.69 -3.09
N LEU A 1013 41.26 14.38 -2.43
CA LEU A 1013 41.23 13.55 -1.22
C LEU A 1013 40.36 14.22 -0.15
N ALA A 1014 40.47 15.53 0.03
CA ALA A 1014 39.64 16.28 0.98
C ALA A 1014 38.14 16.20 0.66
N PHE A 1015 37.77 16.33 -0.62
CA PHE A 1015 36.38 16.16 -1.05
C PHE A 1015 35.88 14.74 -0.88
N TYR A 1016 36.70 13.75 -1.23
CA TYR A 1016 36.39 12.33 -1.05
C TYR A 1016 36.18 11.99 0.44
N GLY A 1017 37.08 12.41 1.34
CA GLY A 1017 36.88 12.23 2.78
C GLY A 1017 35.66 12.98 3.31
N THR A 1018 35.28 14.10 2.71
CA THR A 1018 34.04 14.81 3.08
C THR A 1018 32.80 13.97 2.79
N ILE A 1019 32.71 13.34 1.61
CA ILE A 1019 31.55 12.52 1.23
C ILE A 1019 31.57 11.11 1.85
N THR A 1020 32.69 10.68 2.41
CA THR A 1020 32.81 9.40 3.13
C THR A 1020 32.88 9.56 4.65
N ASN A 1021 32.76 10.78 5.20
CA ASN A 1021 32.97 11.06 6.63
C ASN A 1021 34.34 10.56 7.16
N ALA A 1022 35.37 10.63 6.31
CA ALA A 1022 36.69 10.02 6.49
C ALA A 1022 36.70 8.52 6.84
N ALA A 1023 35.59 7.81 6.62
CA ALA A 1023 35.54 6.36 6.68
C ALA A 1023 35.92 5.79 5.31
N THR A 1024 36.93 4.93 5.24
CA THR A 1024 37.17 4.12 4.03
C THR A 1024 36.62 2.71 4.20
N LEU A 1025 36.35 2.01 3.10
CA LEU A 1025 36.04 0.58 3.14
C LEU A 1025 37.16 -0.22 3.82
N CYS A 1026 38.41 0.26 3.73
CA CYS A 1026 39.58 -0.33 4.38
C CYS A 1026 39.55 -0.23 5.92
N ASP A 1027 38.86 0.76 6.49
CA ASP A 1027 38.86 1.00 7.95
C ASP A 1027 37.80 0.17 8.69
N MET A 1028 36.78 -0.34 7.99
CA MET A 1028 35.65 -1.00 8.66
C MET A 1028 35.71 -2.53 8.68
N GLU A 1029 36.54 -3.19 7.86
CA GLU A 1029 36.75 -4.64 7.93
C GLU A 1029 37.83 -5.07 6.90
N LEU A 1030 38.99 -5.53 7.40
CA LEU A 1030 39.97 -6.40 6.69
C LEU A 1030 40.96 -5.70 5.74
N GLY A 1031 42.23 -5.71 6.12
CA GLY A 1031 43.34 -5.32 5.26
C GLY A 1031 43.49 -6.21 4.02
N SER A 1032 42.85 -5.80 2.92
CA SER A 1032 43.12 -6.35 1.59
C SER A 1032 43.48 -5.24 0.61
N THR A 1033 44.49 -5.49 -0.22
CA THR A 1033 44.93 -4.63 -1.33
C THR A 1033 43.81 -4.33 -2.34
N GLY A 1034 42.78 -5.18 -2.42
CA GLY A 1034 41.62 -5.00 -3.29
C GLY A 1034 40.70 -3.83 -2.90
N MET A 1035 40.57 -3.52 -1.61
CA MET A 1035 39.72 -2.40 -1.16
C MET A 1035 40.32 -1.03 -1.49
N ARG A 1036 41.65 -0.88 -1.44
CA ARG A 1036 42.34 0.33 -1.90
C ARG A 1036 42.19 0.55 -3.41
N ALA A 1037 42.09 -0.54 -4.19
CA ALA A 1037 41.83 -0.45 -5.62
C ALA A 1037 40.41 0.09 -5.87
N ILE A 1038 39.39 -0.40 -5.16
CA ILE A 1038 37.99 0.08 -5.25
C ILE A 1038 37.88 1.57 -4.90
N ASP A 1039 38.52 2.02 -3.81
CA ASP A 1039 38.55 3.43 -3.41
C ASP A 1039 39.15 4.31 -4.54
N GLY A 1040 40.28 3.84 -5.11
CA GLY A 1040 40.92 4.47 -6.27
C GLY A 1040 40.03 4.53 -7.51
N THR A 1041 39.34 3.43 -7.86
CA THR A 1041 38.38 3.37 -8.99
C THR A 1041 37.28 4.41 -8.82
N TYR A 1042 36.71 4.46 -7.62
CA TYR A 1042 35.57 5.33 -7.31
C TYR A 1042 35.95 6.80 -7.44
N MET A 1043 37.12 7.19 -6.90
CA MET A 1043 37.66 8.54 -7.05
C MET A 1043 37.95 8.91 -8.51
N LEU A 1044 38.56 8.00 -9.29
CA LEU A 1044 38.82 8.24 -10.72
C LEU A 1044 37.54 8.44 -11.53
N ARG A 1045 36.48 7.67 -11.23
CA ARG A 1045 35.17 7.83 -11.87
C ARG A 1045 34.45 9.10 -11.43
N LEU A 1046 34.55 9.50 -10.15
CA LEU A 1046 34.05 10.79 -9.66
C LEU A 1046 34.65 11.98 -10.43
N LEU A 1047 35.90 11.87 -10.88
CA LEU A 1047 36.57 12.89 -11.68
C LEU A 1047 36.20 12.87 -13.17
N GLY A 1048 35.38 11.92 -13.64
CA GLY A 1048 34.99 11.78 -15.05
C GLY A 1048 36.17 11.58 -16.01
N GLY A 1049 37.31 11.05 -15.52
CA GLY A 1049 38.56 10.97 -16.29
C GLY A 1049 39.28 12.31 -16.49
N THR A 1050 38.76 13.41 -15.94
CA THR A 1050 39.43 14.71 -15.89
C THR A 1050 40.21 14.86 -14.59
N ALA A 1051 41.23 14.01 -14.38
CA ALA A 1051 42.27 14.37 -13.43
C ALA A 1051 42.84 15.72 -13.90
N LEU A 1052 42.75 16.75 -13.04
CA LEU A 1052 43.50 17.98 -13.28
C LEU A 1052 44.98 17.56 -13.43
N PRO A 1053 45.69 18.04 -14.47
CA PRO A 1053 46.97 17.46 -14.89
C PRO A 1053 48.11 17.48 -13.86
N ASP A 1054 47.90 18.06 -12.67
CA ASP A 1054 48.90 18.25 -11.62
C ASP A 1054 48.36 17.94 -10.18
N GLU A 1055 47.35 17.07 -10.02
CA GLU A 1055 46.81 16.70 -8.69
C GLU A 1055 47.75 15.76 -7.90
N PRO A 1056 48.31 16.19 -6.75
CA PRO A 1056 49.23 15.38 -5.95
C PRO A 1056 48.51 14.19 -5.29
N GLY A 1057 49.14 13.00 -5.25
CA GLY A 1057 48.63 11.85 -4.49
C GLY A 1057 47.68 10.91 -5.23
N LEU A 1058 47.37 11.15 -6.51
CA LEU A 1058 46.62 10.19 -7.34
C LEU A 1058 47.48 9.01 -7.83
N ASP A 1059 48.80 9.17 -7.84
CA ASP A 1059 49.83 8.20 -8.25
C ASP A 1059 50.02 7.04 -7.25
N MET A 1060 49.42 7.12 -6.07
CA MET A 1060 49.50 6.09 -5.03
C MET A 1060 48.47 4.97 -5.17
N PHE A 1061 47.47 5.13 -6.05
CA PHE A 1061 46.44 4.12 -6.28
C PHE A 1061 46.89 3.14 -7.39
N PRO A 1062 46.67 1.83 -7.24
CA PRO A 1062 47.13 0.83 -8.22
C PRO A 1062 46.56 1.09 -9.62
N THR A 1063 47.35 0.94 -10.68
CA THR A 1063 46.91 1.11 -12.09
C THR A 1063 45.78 0.17 -12.51
N ASP A 1064 45.68 -0.98 -11.85
CA ASP A 1064 44.62 -2.01 -11.94
C ASP A 1064 43.31 -1.60 -11.26
N ALA A 1065 43.26 -0.44 -10.59
CA ALA A 1065 42.04 0.12 -10.04
C ALA A 1065 41.00 0.50 -11.12
N GLN A 1066 41.29 0.57 -12.41
CA GLN A 1066 40.28 1.03 -13.39
C GLN A 1066 39.09 0.06 -13.58
N ASP A 1067 39.26 -1.22 -13.24
CA ASP A 1067 38.32 -2.30 -13.59
C ASP A 1067 37.49 -2.86 -12.42
N CYS A 1068 37.55 -2.28 -11.22
CA CYS A 1068 36.80 -2.79 -10.07
C CYS A 1068 35.30 -2.43 -10.14
N ASN A 1069 34.44 -3.30 -9.58
CA ASN A 1069 33.06 -2.94 -9.29
C ASN A 1069 33.03 -1.94 -8.12
N ILE A 1070 32.36 -0.81 -8.32
CA ILE A 1070 32.29 0.28 -7.35
C ILE A 1070 30.95 0.38 -6.63
N ASP A 1071 29.99 -0.50 -6.93
CA ASP A 1071 28.61 -0.40 -6.41
C ASP A 1071 28.59 -0.40 -4.88
N GLU A 1072 29.38 -1.28 -4.25
CA GLU A 1072 29.50 -1.34 -2.78
C GLU A 1072 30.07 -0.04 -2.18
N MET A 1073 31.01 0.60 -2.88
CA MET A 1073 31.57 1.88 -2.46
C MET A 1073 30.57 3.02 -2.66
N HIS A 1074 29.81 2.99 -3.76
CA HIS A 1074 28.77 3.97 -4.01
C HIS A 1074 27.67 3.90 -2.94
N GLU A 1075 27.20 2.69 -2.61
CA GLU A 1075 26.27 2.47 -1.50
C GLU A 1075 26.85 2.95 -0.17
N HIS A 1076 28.15 2.77 0.06
CA HIS A 1076 28.82 3.27 1.27
C HIS A 1076 28.80 4.80 1.35
N VAL A 1077 29.10 5.50 0.26
CA VAL A 1077 29.01 6.98 0.19
C VAL A 1077 27.58 7.45 0.45
N LEU A 1078 26.59 6.80 -0.19
CA LEU A 1078 25.18 7.15 -0.06
C LEU A 1078 24.66 7.03 1.39
N LYS A 1079 25.25 6.16 2.22
CA LYS A 1079 24.93 6.08 3.65
C LYS A 1079 25.25 7.37 4.41
N TYR A 1080 26.31 8.08 4.04
CA TYR A 1080 26.71 9.33 4.72
C TYR A 1080 26.10 10.57 4.08
N VAL A 1081 26.03 10.64 2.75
CA VAL A 1081 25.56 11.86 2.07
C VAL A 1081 24.04 11.99 2.02
N LYS A 1082 23.29 10.90 2.19
CA LYS A 1082 21.82 10.95 2.17
C LYS A 1082 21.29 11.99 3.17
N ASN A 1083 20.29 12.77 2.72
CA ASN A 1083 19.62 13.83 3.47
C ASN A 1083 20.58 14.94 3.95
N ARG A 1084 21.79 14.99 3.39
CA ARG A 1084 22.81 15.99 3.68
C ARG A 1084 23.20 16.75 2.40
N ARG A 1085 23.95 17.83 2.58
CA ARG A 1085 24.53 18.63 1.51
C ARG A 1085 26.04 18.69 1.67
N VAL A 1086 26.74 18.76 0.55
CA VAL A 1086 28.16 19.10 0.52
C VAL A 1086 28.28 20.60 0.27
N VAL A 1087 29.04 21.30 1.10
CA VAL A 1087 29.14 22.77 1.07
C VAL A 1087 30.59 23.24 1.04
N LEU A 1088 30.76 24.47 0.56
CA LEU A 1088 32.01 25.23 0.62
C LEU A 1088 31.78 26.46 1.50
N THR A 1089 32.66 26.67 2.47
CA THR A 1089 32.61 27.82 3.37
C THR A 1089 33.36 29.03 2.82
N GLU A 1090 33.13 30.22 3.36
CA GLU A 1090 33.79 31.47 2.92
C GLU A 1090 35.32 31.42 3.08
N ARG A 1091 35.85 30.70 4.09
CA ARG A 1091 37.30 30.49 4.21
C ARG A 1091 37.84 29.41 3.28
N GLY A 1092 36.99 28.66 2.58
CA GLY A 1092 37.38 27.67 1.58
C GLY A 1092 37.44 26.21 2.06
N TYR A 1093 36.75 25.86 3.15
CA TYR A 1093 36.66 24.48 3.66
C TYR A 1093 35.51 23.71 3.02
N PHE A 1094 35.72 22.41 2.76
CA PHE A 1094 34.68 21.47 2.37
C PHE A 1094 34.01 20.88 3.61
N ALA A 1095 32.69 20.78 3.57
CA ALA A 1095 31.92 20.23 4.67
C ALA A 1095 30.71 19.42 4.20
N LEU A 1096 30.36 18.39 4.98
CA LEU A 1096 29.11 17.66 4.89
C LEU A 1096 28.19 18.16 6.02
N VAL A 1097 27.02 18.70 5.66
CA VAL A 1097 26.12 19.41 6.58
C VAL A 1097 24.68 18.92 6.47
N PRO A 1098 23.78 19.23 7.41
CA PRO A 1098 22.38 18.83 7.35
C PRO A 1098 21.67 19.34 6.08
N GLY A 1099 20.70 18.59 5.57
CA GLY A 1099 19.99 18.90 4.32
C GLY A 1099 19.29 20.26 4.30
N TYR A 1100 18.89 20.76 5.47
CA TYR A 1100 18.18 22.03 5.65
C TYR A 1100 19.08 23.20 6.03
N ALA A 1101 20.40 23.01 5.99
CA ALA A 1101 21.34 24.14 6.02
C ALA A 1101 21.05 25.08 4.83
N GLU A 1102 21.23 26.37 5.04
CA GLU A 1102 21.02 27.43 4.06
C GLU A 1102 22.28 28.25 3.83
N LYS A 1103 22.32 28.92 2.67
CA LYS A 1103 23.43 29.82 2.36
C LYS A 1103 23.46 30.93 3.41
N GLY A 1104 24.61 31.06 4.04
CA GLY A 1104 24.84 32.03 5.08
C GLY A 1104 24.55 31.59 6.51
N ASP A 1105 24.13 30.34 6.71
CA ASP A 1105 24.26 29.71 8.04
C ASP A 1105 25.73 29.68 8.47
N LEU A 1106 25.93 29.69 9.80
CA LEU A 1106 27.22 29.86 10.44
C LEU A 1106 27.80 28.51 10.83
N CYS A 1107 29.10 28.33 10.61
CA CYS A 1107 29.86 27.19 11.10
C CYS A 1107 30.44 27.53 12.48
N GLY A 1108 30.10 26.73 13.48
CA GLY A 1108 30.54 26.96 14.85
C GLY A 1108 30.94 25.69 15.59
N VAL A 1109 31.84 25.84 16.56
CA VAL A 1109 32.19 24.81 17.52
C VAL A 1109 31.45 25.10 18.82
N ILE A 1110 30.72 24.11 19.33
CA ILE A 1110 30.12 24.15 20.66
C ILE A 1110 31.02 23.34 21.60
N LEU A 1111 31.46 23.93 22.70
CA LEU A 1111 32.32 23.21 23.65
C LEU A 1111 31.57 22.04 24.30
N GLY A 1112 32.26 20.93 24.51
CA GLY A 1112 31.65 19.69 25.01
C GLY A 1112 30.98 18.84 23.93
N THR A 1113 31.09 19.19 22.65
CA THR A 1113 30.71 18.32 21.52
C THR A 1113 31.95 17.72 20.86
N LYS A 1114 31.79 16.97 19.76
CA LYS A 1114 32.89 16.23 19.07
C LYS A 1114 33.20 16.73 17.67
N THR A 1115 32.25 17.41 17.04
CA THR A 1115 32.39 17.96 15.69
C THR A 1115 31.78 19.36 15.65
N PRO A 1116 32.04 20.15 14.59
CA PRO A 1116 31.39 21.43 14.36
C PRO A 1116 29.89 21.27 14.10
N PHE A 1117 29.17 22.38 14.22
CA PHE A 1117 27.72 22.48 14.02
C PHE A 1117 27.38 23.61 13.07
N ILE A 1118 26.24 23.47 12.40
CA ILE A 1118 25.61 24.55 11.64
C ILE A 1118 24.61 25.28 12.52
N LEU A 1119 24.77 26.60 12.60
CA LEU A 1119 23.98 27.51 13.43
C LEU A 1119 23.31 28.56 12.55
N ARG A 1120 22.01 28.77 12.75
CA ARG A 1120 21.25 29.84 12.06
C ARG A 1120 20.96 30.98 13.01
N GLY A 1121 21.35 32.19 12.63
CA GLY A 1121 21.11 33.39 13.43
C GLY A 1121 19.62 33.68 13.63
N THR A 1122 19.24 34.09 14.83
CA THR A 1122 17.90 34.65 15.11
C THR A 1122 17.93 36.18 15.09
N ALA A 1123 16.77 36.82 15.28
CA ALA A 1123 16.68 38.27 15.43
C ALA A 1123 17.46 38.82 16.65
N ARG A 1124 17.80 37.96 17.62
CA ARG A 1124 18.55 38.34 18.83
C ARG A 1124 20.01 37.93 18.67
N THR A 1125 20.92 38.89 18.79
CA THR A 1125 22.37 38.63 18.73
C THR A 1125 22.81 37.60 19.77
N GLY A 1126 23.69 36.68 19.37
CA GLY A 1126 24.16 35.57 20.20
C GLY A 1126 23.16 34.40 20.36
N HIS A 1127 21.95 34.51 19.78
CA HIS A 1127 20.93 33.46 19.82
C HIS A 1127 20.78 32.79 18.46
N TYR A 1128 20.81 31.46 18.46
CA TYR A 1128 20.88 30.65 17.24
C TYR A 1128 19.88 29.50 17.28
N LYS A 1129 19.33 29.14 16.12
CA LYS A 1129 18.74 27.83 15.90
C LYS A 1129 19.87 26.83 15.58
N LEU A 1130 19.86 25.67 16.23
CA LEU A 1130 20.79 24.58 15.92
C LEU A 1130 20.25 23.80 14.72
N ILE A 1131 20.98 23.80 13.60
CA ILE A 1131 20.56 23.10 12.38
C ILE A 1131 21.02 21.64 12.40
N GLY A 1132 22.20 21.36 12.96
CA GLY A 1132 22.70 20.00 13.15
C GLY A 1132 24.22 19.90 13.06
N ASP A 1133 24.74 18.68 13.22
CA ASP A 1133 26.16 18.36 13.17
C ASP A 1133 26.73 18.48 11.75
N ALA A 1134 27.98 18.91 11.66
CA ALA A 1134 28.74 19.03 10.43
C ALA A 1134 30.06 18.26 10.51
N PHE A 1135 30.46 17.69 9.40
CA PHE A 1135 31.81 17.14 9.20
C PHE A 1135 32.56 18.10 8.29
N MET A 1136 33.71 18.60 8.75
CA MET A 1136 34.50 19.60 8.01
C MET A 1136 35.94 19.11 7.89
N THR A 1137 36.42 19.01 6.66
CA THR A 1137 37.73 18.43 6.36
C THR A 1137 38.86 19.45 6.56
N SER A 1138 39.86 19.12 7.38
CA SER A 1138 41.02 19.95 7.74
C SER A 1138 41.97 20.18 6.54
N ALA A 1139 42.67 21.31 6.56
CA ALA A 1139 43.63 21.70 5.53
C ALA A 1139 45.04 21.09 5.70
N ARG A 1140 45.29 20.31 6.77
CA ARG A 1140 46.61 19.78 7.16
C ARG A 1140 46.65 18.25 7.12
N SER A 1141 47.80 17.69 6.70
CA SER A 1141 48.16 16.28 6.88
C SER A 1141 49.04 16.13 8.13
N LEU A 1142 48.89 15.05 8.89
CA LEU A 1142 49.57 14.85 10.18
C LEU A 1142 50.80 13.92 10.13
N ASP A 1143 51.04 13.17 9.05
CA ASP A 1143 52.30 12.42 8.84
C ASP A 1143 52.38 11.87 7.40
N ASP A 1144 53.60 11.58 6.92
CA ASP A 1144 53.88 11.02 5.58
C ASP A 1144 53.26 9.61 5.34
N ASP A 1145 52.82 8.92 6.41
CA ASP A 1145 52.32 7.53 6.35
C ASP A 1145 50.79 7.38 6.41
N HIS A 1146 50.04 8.47 6.67
CA HIS A 1146 48.57 8.44 6.74
C HIS A 1146 47.93 9.29 5.62
N ILE A 1147 47.12 8.64 4.79
CA ILE A 1147 46.74 9.10 3.45
C ILE A 1147 45.45 9.95 3.45
N TYR A 1148 44.75 10.04 4.58
CA TYR A 1148 43.34 10.45 4.61
C TYR A 1148 43.08 11.82 5.26
N PRO A 1149 42.01 12.52 4.85
CA PRO A 1149 41.69 13.84 5.37
C PRO A 1149 41.17 13.74 6.80
N PHE A 1150 41.78 14.52 7.70
CA PHE A 1150 41.30 14.69 9.07
C PHE A 1150 40.14 15.69 9.11
N TYR A 1151 39.33 15.64 10.15
CA TYR A 1151 38.24 16.60 10.34
C TYR A 1151 38.53 17.56 11.51
N LEU A 1152 37.92 18.74 11.48
CA LEU A 1152 38.04 19.73 12.54
C LEU A 1152 37.39 19.21 13.82
N GLY A 1153 38.16 18.75 14.82
CA GLY A 1153 37.64 18.41 16.16
C GLY A 1153 38.09 17.10 16.85
N GLY A 1154 38.97 16.26 16.27
CA GLY A 1154 39.22 14.88 16.78
C GLY A 1154 40.66 14.44 17.16
N ASN A 1155 40.73 13.75 18.32
CA ASN A 1155 41.76 12.98 19.08
C ASN A 1155 43.07 13.64 19.62
N GLU A 1156 43.47 13.29 20.86
CA GLU A 1156 44.63 13.82 21.64
C GLU A 1156 45.98 13.64 20.94
N PHE A 1157 46.10 12.69 20.01
CA PHE A 1157 47.30 12.49 19.21
C PHE A 1157 47.36 13.41 17.97
N TYR A 1158 46.25 14.04 17.58
CA TYR A 1158 46.01 14.56 16.23
C TYR A 1158 45.14 15.84 16.16
N ALA A 1159 44.99 16.59 17.26
CA ALA A 1159 44.17 17.81 17.30
C ALA A 1159 44.74 18.90 16.37
N ASN A 1160 44.19 19.03 15.16
CA ASN A 1160 44.40 20.21 14.33
C ASN A 1160 43.47 21.33 14.79
N GLU A 1161 44.00 22.15 15.65
CA GLU A 1161 43.42 23.39 16.12
C GLU A 1161 43.53 24.50 15.06
N ASP A 1162 43.05 24.30 13.82
CA ASP A 1162 43.10 25.36 12.79
C ASP A 1162 42.43 26.67 13.29
N TRP A 1163 41.43 26.54 14.18
CA TRP A 1163 40.76 27.67 14.84
C TRP A 1163 41.57 28.32 15.98
N LEU A 1164 42.45 27.57 16.67
CA LEU A 1164 43.76 28.03 17.18
C LEU A 1164 44.26 29.39 16.69
N GLU A 1165 44.58 29.36 15.40
CA GLU A 1165 45.40 30.34 14.70
C GLU A 1165 44.57 31.50 14.17
N TRP A 1166 43.24 31.35 14.14
CA TRP A 1166 42.31 32.39 13.72
C TRP A 1166 42.06 33.45 14.78
N GLY A 1167 42.57 33.27 16.01
CA GLY A 1167 42.43 34.24 17.09
C GLY A 1167 40.98 34.49 17.51
N LEU A 1168 40.13 33.47 17.40
CA LEU A 1168 38.71 33.58 17.72
C LEU A 1168 38.49 33.66 19.24
N GLU A 1169 37.63 34.59 19.67
CA GLU A 1169 37.26 34.72 21.08
C GLU A 1169 36.12 33.76 21.45
N GLU A 1170 36.24 33.14 22.62
CA GLU A 1170 35.21 32.25 23.15
C GLU A 1170 34.02 33.07 23.62
N GLN A 1171 32.86 32.81 23.04
CA GLN A 1171 31.63 33.55 23.30
C GLN A 1171 30.52 32.66 23.86
N ASP A 1172 29.52 33.30 24.44
CA ASP A 1172 28.29 32.62 24.85
C ASP A 1172 27.44 32.33 23.61
N ILE A 1173 26.95 31.09 23.52
CA ILE A 1173 26.04 30.61 22.47
C ILE A 1173 24.72 30.27 23.15
N PHE A 1174 23.64 30.91 22.72
CA PHE A 1174 22.29 30.64 23.20
C PHE A 1174 21.53 29.88 22.12
N LEU A 1175 21.28 28.58 22.33
CA LEU A 1175 20.51 27.76 21.39
C LEU A 1175 19.02 27.84 21.75
N CYS A 1176 18.21 28.26 20.78
CA CYS A 1176 16.77 28.53 20.94
C CYS A 1176 15.88 27.37 20.53
#